data_AF-A0AAJ0D7L1-F1
#
_entry.id   AF-A0AAJ0D7L1-F1
#
_cell.length_a   1.000
_cell.length_b   1.000
_cell.length_c   1.000
_cell.angle_alpha   90.00
_cell.angle_beta   90.00
_cell.angle_gamma   90.00
#
_symmetry.space_group_name_H-M   'P 1'
#
loop_
_entity.id
_entity.type
_entity.pdbx_description
1 polymer ?
#
loop_
_entity_poly.entity_id
_entity_poly.type
_entity_poly.pdbx_seq_one_letter_code
_entity_poly.pdbx_strand_id
1 'polypeptide(L)'
;MQPGLREALQGHLVAGHTICPASVVMDMALTAAEITLEKCGVPVKDRSLELTDLRIPQALVASCDEGSKIARISATLTEDARSIAIAVRSSQESAAATRCTCTVTAPESLAPSHQRATMRRLVGSRVKALDQSRSAHRMATPLFYRLFNDVSLRDIQVVETFEDATAQIMLGQSTPEKPGKFEYSPFILDALVHLAGSLLNANLSKPDDDLYLANHIGNFQLFEALPKGESAWTVYASLRGSSGGSDVSICDVFVFDQLSGELLATCTDIRFQKLARDVFSLLVDSHVTTSDSSETKRAQACAGEATATAPVLTTSQRPPSASDGHADLLLRLLADELGLPIASLTPDCEFASLGLHSLASLKIIARFKKQSRKALPAAFLAEHSTASRVRKAFGEDTDSEDESSRTERSTPSVAVSPATPLTPQSELATVSSQLDLSKAHHNVKTPAPEANALLINGDPHASLTPLFLATAGIGLAAPYINISQFPDQRALYALESPFVECPEQHSLNVEHMAATWILAIRRVRPKGPYLLGGYSAGGVYAYEIARKLAENHGEKIAGLLIIDSRVPQPVPAALDVVAVPTNATGLSQQMRLHMIAAARALVRYDPRPFPAGSCPARTHLIWAKGGEGTGGYGRAAMGPIGEGRPSRELTFEEYEAELARWFCGDRYDFGTNGREEYVGGEDRVVVHTVEGNHGTMMRMPQVKIVGAVVVKFVEQIASFEADIVAEESTVREV
;
A
#
# COMPACT_ATOMS: atom_id res chain seq x y z
N MET A 1 -34.14 -11.33 16.62
CA MET A 1 -33.32 -10.10 16.45
C MET A 1 -34.13 -8.89 16.89
N GLN A 2 -33.53 -7.88 17.56
CA GLN A 2 -34.27 -6.65 17.90
C GLN A 2 -34.76 -5.95 16.60
N PRO A 3 -35.98 -5.36 16.57
CA PRO A 3 -36.52 -4.74 15.36
C PRO A 3 -35.61 -3.67 14.74
N GLY A 4 -35.02 -2.80 15.56
CA GLY A 4 -34.12 -1.75 15.08
C GLY A 4 -32.82 -2.25 14.49
N LEU A 5 -32.17 -3.21 15.16
CA LEU A 5 -30.97 -3.85 14.61
C LEU A 5 -31.29 -4.59 13.30
N ARG A 6 -32.48 -5.21 13.20
CA ARG A 6 -32.93 -5.85 11.95
C ARG A 6 -33.05 -4.82 10.82
N GLU A 7 -33.65 -3.66 11.07
CA GLU A 7 -33.81 -2.59 10.08
C GLU A 7 -32.45 -2.01 9.62
N ALA A 8 -31.56 -1.67 10.57
CA ALA A 8 -30.22 -1.17 10.26
C ALA A 8 -29.40 -2.15 9.40
N LEU A 9 -29.58 -3.45 9.60
CA LEU A 9 -28.99 -4.50 8.76
C LEU A 9 -29.68 -4.59 7.39
N GLN A 10 -31.01 -4.58 7.33
CA GLN A 10 -31.78 -4.82 6.10
C GLN A 10 -31.59 -3.75 5.00
N GLY A 11 -31.14 -2.53 5.34
CA GLY A 11 -30.73 -1.53 4.33
C GLY A 11 -29.53 -1.97 3.47
N HIS A 12 -28.72 -2.91 3.96
CA HIS A 12 -27.44 -3.31 3.39
C HIS A 12 -27.52 -4.63 2.62
N LEU A 13 -28.27 -4.61 1.52
CA LEU A 13 -28.41 -5.75 0.61
C LEU A 13 -27.35 -5.69 -0.51
N VAL A 14 -26.42 -6.64 -0.50
CA VAL A 14 -25.35 -6.77 -1.50
C VAL A 14 -25.45 -8.14 -2.15
N ALA A 15 -25.61 -8.19 -3.48
CA ALA A 15 -25.74 -9.44 -4.25
C ALA A 15 -26.73 -10.46 -3.64
N GLY A 16 -27.90 -9.97 -3.18
CA GLY A 16 -28.95 -10.77 -2.55
C GLY A 16 -28.75 -11.07 -1.05
N HIS A 17 -27.64 -10.64 -0.44
CA HIS A 17 -27.28 -10.96 0.93
C HIS A 17 -27.24 -9.72 1.84
N THR A 18 -27.78 -9.86 3.05
CA THR A 18 -27.76 -8.81 4.08
C THR A 18 -26.42 -8.82 4.82
N ILE A 19 -25.66 -7.73 4.75
CA ILE A 19 -24.40 -7.56 5.50
C ILE A 19 -24.56 -6.62 6.70
N CYS A 20 -23.72 -6.79 7.70
CA CYS A 20 -23.58 -5.82 8.78
C CYS A 20 -22.73 -4.63 8.30
N PRO A 21 -23.26 -3.40 8.31
CA PRO A 21 -22.50 -2.22 7.94
C PRO A 21 -21.50 -1.82 9.03
N ALA A 22 -20.48 -1.06 8.64
CA ALA A 22 -19.49 -0.52 9.58
C ALA A 22 -20.13 0.35 10.67
N SER A 23 -21.21 1.08 10.36
CA SER A 23 -21.99 1.90 11.29
C SER A 23 -22.53 1.14 12.51
N VAL A 24 -23.05 -0.08 12.31
CA VAL A 24 -23.54 -0.94 13.39
C VAL A 24 -22.37 -1.43 14.25
N VAL A 25 -21.22 -1.72 13.65
CA VAL A 25 -20.00 -2.09 14.40
C VAL A 25 -19.45 -0.89 15.19
N MET A 26 -19.51 0.32 14.64
CA MET A 26 -19.14 1.57 15.33
C MET A 26 -20.04 1.83 16.54
N ASP A 27 -21.36 1.72 16.40
CA ASP A 27 -22.31 1.86 17.53
C ASP A 27 -22.04 0.82 18.63
N MET A 28 -21.84 -0.45 18.24
CA MET A 28 -21.47 -1.53 19.17
C MET A 28 -20.18 -1.22 19.93
N ALA A 29 -19.16 -0.68 19.25
CA ALA A 29 -17.86 -0.35 19.84
C ALA A 29 -17.92 0.87 20.77
N LEU A 30 -18.49 1.97 20.29
CA LEU A 30 -18.62 3.23 21.04
C LEU A 30 -19.50 3.04 22.29
N THR A 31 -20.66 2.39 22.14
CA THR A 31 -21.55 2.07 23.26
C THR A 31 -20.88 1.17 24.30
N ALA A 32 -20.15 0.13 23.86
CA ALA A 32 -19.44 -0.76 24.79
C ALA A 32 -18.27 -0.08 25.50
N ALA A 33 -17.57 0.84 24.82
CA ALA A 33 -16.51 1.65 25.41
C ALA A 33 -17.06 2.63 26.44
N GLU A 34 -18.13 3.38 26.13
CA GLU A 34 -18.79 4.33 27.02
C GLU A 34 -19.22 3.65 28.33
N ILE A 35 -19.97 2.54 28.23
CA ILE A 35 -20.39 1.73 29.39
C ILE A 35 -19.19 1.21 30.21
N THR A 36 -18.04 0.95 29.57
CA THR A 36 -16.84 0.46 30.27
C THR A 36 -16.11 1.59 30.99
N LEU A 37 -15.97 2.75 30.34
CA LEU A 37 -15.37 3.95 30.92
C LEU A 37 -16.18 4.45 32.12
N GLU A 38 -17.51 4.52 32.01
CA GLU A 38 -18.42 4.84 33.12
C GLU A 38 -18.22 3.90 34.33
N LYS A 39 -18.15 2.59 34.09
CA LYS A 39 -17.90 1.58 35.15
C LYS A 39 -16.52 1.71 35.78
N CYS A 40 -15.53 2.20 35.04
CA CYS A 40 -14.19 2.47 35.54
C CYS A 40 -14.07 3.85 36.23
N GLY A 41 -15.16 4.63 36.29
CA GLY A 41 -15.17 5.98 36.88
C GLY A 41 -14.52 7.05 36.01
N VAL A 42 -14.32 6.80 34.71
CA VAL A 42 -13.79 7.77 33.74
C VAL A 42 -14.98 8.54 33.15
N PRO A 43 -15.10 9.86 33.39
CA PRO A 43 -16.24 10.63 32.90
C PRO A 43 -16.14 10.87 31.39
N VAL A 44 -17.08 10.30 30.63
CA VAL A 44 -17.27 10.63 29.21
C VAL A 44 -18.12 11.89 29.11
N LYS A 45 -17.54 12.99 28.65
CA LYS A 45 -18.25 14.26 28.48
C LYS A 45 -18.79 14.40 27.05
N ASP A 46 -20.07 14.76 26.94
CA ASP A 46 -20.77 15.09 25.68
C ASP A 46 -20.61 14.04 24.55
N ARG A 47 -20.45 12.76 24.91
CA ARG A 47 -20.19 11.62 23.98
C ARG A 47 -18.97 11.82 23.06
N SER A 48 -17.98 12.57 23.53
CA SER A 48 -16.70 12.73 22.83
C SER A 48 -15.83 11.48 23.01
N LEU A 49 -16.07 10.49 22.15
CA LEU A 49 -15.21 9.33 22.01
C LEU A 49 -14.51 9.37 20.66
N GLU A 50 -13.27 8.87 20.65
CA GLU A 50 -12.46 8.69 19.46
C GLU A 50 -12.25 7.20 19.24
N LEU A 51 -12.66 6.70 18.07
CA LEU A 51 -12.52 5.31 17.65
C LEU A 51 -11.38 5.23 16.63
N THR A 52 -10.44 4.33 16.85
CA THR A 52 -9.24 4.15 16.03
C THR A 52 -9.06 2.71 15.59
N ASP A 53 -8.45 2.53 14.41
CA ASP A 53 -8.06 1.23 13.83
C ASP A 53 -9.21 0.19 13.80
N LEU A 54 -10.43 0.63 13.43
CA LEU A 54 -11.55 -0.29 13.28
C LEU A 54 -11.34 -1.16 12.05
N ARG A 55 -11.07 -2.45 12.29
CA ARG A 55 -10.89 -3.49 11.27
C ARG A 55 -12.12 -4.38 11.22
N ILE A 56 -12.58 -4.66 10.00
CA ILE A 56 -13.64 -5.62 9.68
C ILE A 56 -13.07 -6.58 8.61
N PRO A 57 -12.19 -7.54 8.98
CA PRO A 57 -11.44 -8.35 8.00
C PRO A 57 -12.31 -9.26 7.13
N GLN A 58 -13.55 -9.54 7.56
CA GLN A 58 -14.52 -10.32 6.79
C GLN A 58 -15.92 -9.71 6.99
N ALA A 59 -16.67 -9.55 5.90
CA ALA A 59 -18.04 -9.08 5.95
C ALA A 59 -18.91 -9.99 6.84
N LEU A 60 -19.56 -9.39 7.84
CA LEU A 60 -20.48 -10.09 8.74
C LEU A 60 -21.82 -10.29 8.04
N VAL A 61 -22.16 -11.52 7.69
CA VAL A 61 -23.42 -11.86 7.01
C VAL A 61 -24.53 -12.08 8.04
N ALA A 62 -25.57 -11.25 7.97
CA ALA A 62 -26.76 -11.38 8.79
C ALA A 62 -27.82 -12.24 8.08
N SER A 63 -27.78 -13.56 8.28
CA SER A 63 -28.94 -14.41 7.93
C SER A 63 -30.11 -14.02 8.83
N CYS A 64 -31.27 -13.74 8.23
CA CYS A 64 -32.48 -13.34 8.98
C CYS A 64 -33.28 -14.53 9.53
N ASP A 65 -32.79 -15.75 9.30
CA ASP A 65 -33.43 -17.00 9.72
C ASP A 65 -33.38 -17.22 11.24
N GLU A 66 -34.25 -18.10 11.73
CA GLU A 66 -34.67 -18.14 13.15
C GLU A 66 -33.59 -18.60 14.15
N GLY A 67 -32.42 -19.02 13.67
CA GLY A 67 -31.25 -19.32 14.50
C GLY A 67 -30.60 -18.06 15.07
N SER A 68 -30.67 -17.89 16.40
CA SER A 68 -30.11 -16.72 17.11
C SER A 68 -28.58 -16.62 16.99
N LYS A 69 -28.09 -15.94 15.95
CA LYS A 69 -26.71 -15.50 15.81
C LYS A 69 -26.44 -14.39 16.85
N ILE A 70 -25.76 -14.75 17.93
CA ILE A 70 -25.39 -13.83 19.02
C ILE A 70 -24.00 -13.26 18.73
N ALA A 71 -23.90 -11.95 18.50
CA ALA A 71 -22.64 -11.23 18.59
C ALA A 71 -22.26 -11.04 20.06
N ARG A 72 -21.04 -11.40 20.45
CA ARG A 72 -20.45 -11.05 21.74
C ARG A 72 -19.43 -9.94 21.53
N ILE A 73 -19.61 -8.84 22.26
CA ILE A 73 -18.67 -7.72 22.31
C ILE A 73 -17.86 -7.88 23.60
N SER A 74 -16.53 -7.83 23.51
CA SER A 74 -15.64 -7.69 24.65
C SER A 74 -14.98 -6.33 24.61
N ALA A 75 -15.11 -5.58 25.70
CA ALA A 75 -14.45 -4.31 25.95
C ALA A 75 -13.44 -4.51 27.08
N THR A 76 -12.19 -4.09 26.90
CA THR A 76 -11.11 -4.27 27.87
C THR A 76 -10.36 -2.96 28.03
N LEU A 77 -10.33 -2.45 29.26
CA LEU A 77 -9.50 -1.29 29.62
C LEU A 77 -8.02 -1.66 29.44
N THR A 78 -7.27 -0.85 28.70
CA THR A 78 -5.82 -1.03 28.50
C THR A 78 -5.01 -0.49 29.68
N GLU A 79 -3.70 -0.77 29.68
CA GLU A 79 -2.79 -0.38 30.77
C GLU A 79 -2.70 1.14 31.01
N ASP A 80 -3.04 1.96 30.01
CA ASP A 80 -3.12 3.42 30.11
C ASP A 80 -4.34 3.95 30.88
N ALA A 81 -5.28 3.07 31.26
CA ALA A 81 -6.56 3.37 31.91
C ALA A 81 -7.44 4.41 31.19
N ARG A 82 -7.22 4.65 29.88
CA ARG A 82 -7.96 5.64 29.07
C ARG A 82 -8.40 5.13 27.71
N SER A 83 -7.81 4.04 27.23
CA SER A 83 -8.22 3.36 26.01
C SER A 83 -8.98 2.07 26.33
N ILE A 84 -9.94 1.72 25.46
CA ILE A 84 -10.73 0.50 25.52
C ILE A 84 -10.46 -0.30 24.25
N ALA A 85 -9.82 -1.46 24.39
CA ALA A 85 -9.73 -2.42 23.31
C ALA A 85 -11.09 -3.12 23.14
N ILE A 86 -11.68 -2.99 21.95
CA ILE A 86 -12.95 -3.62 21.57
C ILE A 86 -12.68 -4.78 20.61
N ALA A 87 -13.31 -5.93 20.86
CA ALA A 87 -13.40 -7.03 19.91
C ALA A 87 -14.83 -7.56 19.81
N VAL A 88 -15.28 -7.85 18.58
CA VAL A 88 -16.60 -8.42 18.29
C VAL A 88 -16.42 -9.81 17.67
N ARG A 89 -17.12 -10.81 18.22
CA ARG A 89 -17.05 -12.23 17.80
C ARG A 89 -18.44 -12.87 17.72
N SER A 90 -18.59 -13.92 16.90
CA SER A 90 -19.79 -14.76 16.93
C SER A 90 -19.79 -15.66 18.17
N SER A 91 -20.97 -16.03 18.68
CA SER A 91 -21.10 -16.85 19.89
C SER A 91 -20.68 -18.30 19.73
N GLN A 92 -20.66 -18.80 18.49
CA GLN A 92 -20.34 -20.19 18.12
C GLN A 92 -18.85 -20.44 17.88
N GLU A 93 -18.02 -19.40 17.91
CA GLU A 93 -16.61 -19.49 17.47
C GLU A 93 -15.60 -19.39 18.62
N SER A 94 -14.41 -19.97 18.39
CA SER A 94 -13.26 -19.90 19.30
C SER A 94 -12.76 -18.45 19.49
N ALA A 95 -11.98 -18.20 20.54
CA ALA A 95 -11.34 -16.90 20.79
C ALA A 95 -10.43 -16.42 19.64
N ALA A 96 -9.98 -17.31 18.76
CA ALA A 96 -9.22 -16.97 17.55
C ALA A 96 -10.05 -16.39 16.39
N ALA A 97 -11.39 -16.41 16.47
CA ALA A 97 -12.30 -16.00 15.40
C ALA A 97 -12.90 -14.60 15.65
N THR A 98 -12.04 -13.62 15.93
CA THR A 98 -12.48 -12.22 16.07
C THR A 98 -12.89 -11.67 14.71
N ARG A 99 -14.10 -11.11 14.62
CA ARG A 99 -14.70 -10.61 13.38
C ARG A 99 -14.47 -9.11 13.17
N CYS A 100 -14.42 -8.34 14.26
CA CYS A 100 -14.06 -6.93 14.24
C CYS A 100 -13.17 -6.58 15.45
N THR A 101 -12.24 -5.64 15.28
CA THR A 101 -11.42 -5.05 16.35
C THR A 101 -11.32 -3.55 16.19
N CYS A 102 -11.29 -2.78 17.28
CA CYS A 102 -10.90 -1.37 17.29
C CYS A 102 -10.43 -0.95 18.69
N THR A 103 -9.86 0.25 18.80
CA THR A 103 -9.58 0.89 20.08
C THR A 103 -10.44 2.14 20.21
N VAL A 104 -11.06 2.36 21.37
CA VAL A 104 -11.85 3.58 21.65
C VAL A 104 -11.24 4.33 22.83
N THR A 105 -11.01 5.63 22.68
CA THR A 105 -10.32 6.48 23.64
C THR A 105 -11.20 7.65 24.07
N ALA A 106 -11.13 8.01 25.36
CA ALA A 106 -11.70 9.26 25.88
C ALA A 106 -10.66 10.39 25.77
N PRO A 107 -10.90 11.46 24.99
CA PRO A 107 -9.95 12.57 24.85
C PRO A 107 -9.76 13.33 26.17
N GLU A 108 -8.51 13.72 26.47
CA GLU A 108 -8.20 14.49 27.69
C GLU A 108 -8.74 15.92 27.66
N SER A 109 -9.02 16.46 26.47
CA SER A 109 -9.51 17.82 26.27
C SER A 109 -10.48 17.90 25.10
N LEU A 110 -11.59 18.59 25.34
CA LEU A 110 -12.59 18.99 24.35
C LEU A 110 -12.29 20.35 23.68
N ALA A 111 -11.20 21.02 24.08
CA ALA A 111 -10.83 22.30 23.48
C ALA A 111 -10.52 22.10 21.97
N PRO A 112 -10.97 23.00 21.08
CA PRO A 112 -10.70 22.88 19.65
C PRO A 112 -9.19 22.80 19.39
N SER A 113 -8.71 21.63 18.96
CA SER A 113 -7.31 21.43 18.63
C SER A 113 -6.91 22.30 17.44
N HIS A 114 -5.62 22.67 17.35
CA HIS A 114 -5.10 23.39 16.18
C HIS A 114 -5.35 22.61 14.87
N GLN A 115 -5.34 21.28 14.97
CA GLN A 115 -5.71 20.36 13.90
C GLN A 115 -7.20 20.48 13.51
N ARG A 116 -8.15 20.44 14.46
CA ARG A 116 -9.60 20.66 14.20
C ARG A 116 -9.84 22.01 13.52
N ALA A 117 -9.21 23.08 14.01
CA ALA A 117 -9.32 24.43 13.43
C ALA A 117 -8.75 24.52 12.00
N THR A 118 -7.64 23.83 11.74
CA THR A 118 -6.99 23.77 10.42
C THR A 118 -7.84 22.97 9.43
N MET A 119 -8.31 21.78 9.81
CA MET A 119 -9.20 20.94 9.00
C MET A 119 -10.49 21.70 8.65
N ARG A 120 -11.12 22.35 9.63
CA ARG A 120 -12.30 23.19 9.42
C ARG A 120 -12.07 24.27 8.37
N ARG A 121 -10.93 24.97 8.41
CA ARG A 121 -10.59 26.03 7.46
C ARG A 121 -10.34 25.47 6.05
N LEU A 122 -9.50 24.44 5.92
CA LEU A 122 -9.09 23.90 4.62
C LEU A 122 -10.26 23.19 3.93
N VAL A 123 -10.89 22.24 4.61
CA VAL A 123 -12.00 21.46 4.07
C VAL A 123 -13.24 22.34 3.88
N GLY A 124 -13.55 23.24 4.84
CA GLY A 124 -14.65 24.19 4.69
C GLY A 124 -14.46 25.15 3.51
N SER A 125 -13.23 25.44 3.09
CA SER A 125 -12.96 26.18 1.85
C SER A 125 -13.27 25.36 0.60
N ARG A 126 -12.97 24.06 0.61
CA ARG A 126 -13.28 23.15 -0.52
C ARG A 126 -14.79 22.91 -0.65
N VAL A 127 -15.50 22.71 0.46
CA VAL A 127 -16.98 22.59 0.47
C VAL A 127 -17.65 23.81 -0.16
N LYS A 128 -17.20 25.02 0.20
CA LYS A 128 -17.71 26.27 -0.41
C LYS A 128 -17.38 26.38 -1.90
N ALA A 129 -16.22 25.91 -2.33
CA ALA A 129 -15.85 25.87 -3.74
C ALA A 129 -16.70 24.87 -4.55
N LEU A 130 -17.07 23.73 -3.96
CA LEU A 130 -17.96 22.75 -4.58
C LEU A 130 -19.38 23.29 -4.80
N ASP A 131 -20.01 23.89 -3.79
CA ASP A 131 -21.37 24.43 -3.91
C ASP A 131 -21.48 25.59 -4.93
N GLN A 132 -20.35 26.25 -5.22
CA GLN A 132 -20.23 27.29 -6.26
C GLN A 132 -19.77 26.74 -7.62
N SER A 133 -19.41 25.45 -7.73
CA SER A 133 -18.84 24.88 -8.93
C SER A 133 -19.89 24.60 -10.01
N ARG A 134 -19.54 24.88 -11.26
CA ARG A 134 -20.32 24.46 -12.44
C ARG A 134 -19.98 23.06 -12.95
N SER A 135 -18.90 22.44 -12.45
CA SER A 135 -18.49 21.06 -12.76
C SER A 135 -18.91 20.04 -11.70
N ALA A 136 -19.67 20.48 -10.68
CA ALA A 136 -20.34 19.58 -9.75
C ALA A 136 -21.74 19.25 -10.29
N HIS A 137 -22.04 17.96 -10.44
CA HIS A 137 -23.36 17.48 -10.83
C HIS A 137 -24.23 17.31 -9.58
N ARG A 138 -25.40 17.92 -9.58
CA ARG A 138 -26.46 17.63 -8.60
C ARG A 138 -27.13 16.32 -8.97
N MET A 139 -26.93 15.30 -8.14
CA MET A 139 -27.58 14.01 -8.30
C MET A 139 -28.93 14.02 -7.59
N ALA A 140 -30.00 13.75 -8.33
CA ALA A 140 -31.34 13.63 -7.75
C ALA A 140 -31.36 12.46 -6.75
N THR A 141 -31.83 12.71 -5.53
CA THR A 141 -31.84 11.73 -4.43
C THR A 141 -32.44 10.36 -4.81
N PRO A 142 -33.54 10.27 -5.59
CA PRO A 142 -34.07 8.98 -6.04
C PRO A 142 -33.14 8.15 -6.94
N LEU A 143 -32.14 8.76 -7.61
CA LEU A 143 -31.11 8.03 -8.36
C LEU A 143 -30.05 7.46 -7.43
N PHE A 144 -29.65 8.22 -6.40
CA PHE A 144 -28.77 7.73 -5.33
C PHE A 144 -29.40 6.56 -4.58
N TYR A 145 -30.70 6.62 -4.29
CA TYR A 145 -31.42 5.55 -3.59
C TYR A 145 -31.59 4.24 -4.38
N ARG A 146 -31.32 4.23 -5.70
CA ARG A 146 -31.21 2.96 -6.45
C ARG A 146 -29.89 2.24 -6.22
N LEU A 147 -28.91 2.92 -5.63
CA LEU A 147 -27.57 2.40 -5.33
C LEU A 147 -27.42 2.05 -3.85
N PHE A 148 -28.13 2.75 -2.97
CA PHE A 148 -28.16 2.51 -1.52
C PHE A 148 -29.60 2.64 -0.99
N ASN A 149 -30.15 1.55 -0.44
CA ASN A 149 -31.50 1.60 0.14
C ASN A 149 -31.50 2.45 1.44
N ASP A 150 -32.38 3.45 1.48
CA ASP A 150 -32.88 4.09 2.72
C ASP A 150 -31.86 4.88 3.59
N VAL A 151 -31.22 5.89 2.97
CA VAL A 151 -30.23 6.79 3.60
C VAL A 151 -30.79 8.21 3.81
N SER A 152 -30.47 8.90 4.92
CA SER A 152 -31.01 10.24 5.21
C SER A 152 -30.38 11.42 4.43
N LEU A 153 -29.64 11.15 3.33
CA LEU A 153 -28.92 12.16 2.54
C LEU A 153 -29.84 12.90 1.55
N ARG A 154 -29.64 14.21 1.39
CA ARG A 154 -30.30 15.09 0.42
C ARG A 154 -29.29 16.01 -0.27
N ASP A 155 -29.70 16.66 -1.36
CA ASP A 155 -28.93 17.67 -2.11
C ASP A 155 -27.48 17.26 -2.42
N ILE A 156 -27.31 16.02 -2.86
CA ILE A 156 -26.01 15.40 -3.14
C ILE A 156 -25.40 16.05 -4.40
N GLN A 157 -24.22 16.64 -4.23
CA GLN A 157 -23.40 17.20 -5.29
C GLN A 157 -22.11 16.39 -5.40
N VAL A 158 -21.80 15.87 -6.59
CA VAL A 158 -20.60 15.07 -6.87
C VAL A 158 -19.83 15.74 -8.01
N VAL A 159 -18.52 15.88 -7.90
CA VAL A 159 -17.69 16.36 -9.02
C VAL A 159 -17.68 15.32 -10.14
N GLU A 160 -17.65 15.75 -11.39
CA GLU A 160 -17.60 14.88 -12.59
C GLU A 160 -16.55 13.75 -12.51
N THR A 161 -15.42 13.98 -11.82
CA THR A 161 -14.33 13.01 -11.62
C THR A 161 -14.60 11.97 -10.51
N PHE A 162 -15.66 12.14 -9.71
CA PHE A 162 -15.96 11.36 -8.49
C PHE A 162 -14.83 11.39 -7.42
N GLU A 163 -13.94 12.38 -7.45
CA GLU A 163 -12.87 12.54 -6.45
C GLU A 163 -13.36 13.11 -5.12
N ASP A 164 -14.43 13.93 -5.15
CA ASP A 164 -15.09 14.43 -3.95
C ASP A 164 -16.59 14.76 -4.18
N ALA A 165 -17.32 14.79 -3.06
CA ALA A 165 -18.75 15.07 -3.01
C ALA A 165 -19.12 15.82 -1.73
N THR A 166 -20.25 16.54 -1.79
CA THR A 166 -20.92 17.12 -0.63
C THR A 166 -22.40 16.74 -0.64
N ALA A 167 -23.00 16.60 0.53
CA ALA A 167 -24.41 16.28 0.71
C ALA A 167 -24.95 16.90 2.01
N GLN A 168 -26.27 17.08 2.10
CA GLN A 168 -26.93 17.53 3.32
C GLN A 168 -27.58 16.34 4.05
N ILE A 169 -27.36 16.23 5.36
CA ILE A 169 -28.17 15.40 6.25
C ILE A 169 -29.19 16.32 6.91
N MET A 170 -30.48 16.05 6.67
CA MET A 170 -31.58 16.67 7.42
C MET A 170 -32.00 15.73 8.55
N LEU A 171 -31.74 16.11 9.80
CA LEU A 171 -32.39 15.45 10.94
C LEU A 171 -33.70 16.17 11.25
N GLY A 172 -34.81 15.44 11.18
CA GLY A 172 -36.14 15.94 11.55
C GLY A 172 -37.21 15.82 10.46
N GLN A 173 -38.45 15.62 10.91
CA GLN A 173 -39.72 15.67 10.17
C GLN A 173 -39.98 14.72 8.98
N SER A 174 -39.07 13.82 8.55
CA SER A 174 -39.40 12.87 7.47
C SER A 174 -38.81 11.46 7.55
N THR A 175 -37.84 11.19 8.42
CA THR A 175 -37.55 9.80 8.77
C THR A 175 -38.69 9.29 9.66
N PRO A 176 -39.38 8.19 9.32
CA PRO A 176 -40.23 7.52 10.32
C PRO A 176 -39.38 7.18 11.55
N GLU A 177 -40.00 7.02 12.72
CA GLU A 177 -39.30 6.56 13.92
C GLU A 177 -38.74 5.15 13.67
N LYS A 178 -37.52 5.06 13.12
CA LYS A 178 -36.83 3.81 12.85
C LYS A 178 -36.68 3.09 14.19
N PRO A 179 -37.29 1.90 14.39
CA PRO A 179 -37.24 1.20 15.66
C PRO A 179 -35.82 1.05 16.22
N GLY A 180 -35.74 0.89 17.55
CA GLY A 180 -34.49 0.68 18.27
C GLY A 180 -34.11 1.83 19.20
N LYS A 181 -33.20 1.55 20.13
CA LYS A 181 -32.52 2.54 20.96
C LYS A 181 -31.03 2.38 20.73
N PHE A 182 -30.41 3.39 20.15
CA PHE A 182 -28.99 3.41 19.81
C PHE A 182 -28.35 4.60 20.50
N GLU A 183 -27.15 4.41 21.05
CA GLU A 183 -26.39 5.52 21.65
C GLU A 183 -25.70 6.33 20.55
N TYR A 184 -25.20 5.64 19.51
CA TYR A 184 -24.66 6.23 18.29
C TYR A 184 -25.45 5.70 17.09
N SER A 185 -26.49 6.43 16.66
CA SER A 185 -27.43 5.97 15.62
C SER A 185 -26.73 5.43 14.36
N PRO A 186 -26.84 4.10 14.06
CA PRO A 186 -26.21 3.52 12.88
C PRO A 186 -26.65 4.20 11.58
N PHE A 187 -27.91 4.61 11.49
CA PHE A 187 -28.47 5.32 10.33
C PHE A 187 -27.81 6.69 10.07
N ILE A 188 -27.26 7.33 11.11
CA ILE A 188 -26.50 8.59 10.97
C ILE A 188 -25.05 8.30 10.57
N LEU A 189 -24.43 7.30 11.20
CA LEU A 189 -23.07 6.87 10.87
C LEU A 189 -22.98 6.30 9.44
N ASP A 190 -24.03 5.61 8.98
CA ASP A 190 -24.19 5.12 7.61
C ASP A 190 -24.12 6.25 6.59
N ALA A 191 -24.80 7.37 6.83
CA ALA A 191 -24.79 8.49 5.89
C ALA A 191 -23.38 9.04 5.63
N LEU A 192 -22.45 8.89 6.59
CA LEU A 192 -21.03 9.21 6.41
C LEU A 192 -20.35 8.20 5.47
N VAL A 193 -20.44 6.90 5.81
CA VAL A 193 -19.78 5.81 5.07
C VAL A 193 -20.38 5.64 3.66
N HIS A 194 -21.67 5.89 3.48
CA HIS A 194 -22.38 5.79 2.21
C HIS A 194 -21.98 6.90 1.24
N LEU A 195 -21.81 8.15 1.71
CA LEU A 195 -21.34 9.23 0.83
C LEU A 195 -19.93 8.89 0.30
N ALA A 196 -19.02 8.47 1.17
CA ALA A 196 -17.69 7.99 0.77
C ALA A 196 -17.74 6.77 -0.16
N GLY A 197 -18.60 5.79 0.13
CA GLY A 197 -18.79 4.59 -0.68
C GLY A 197 -19.44 4.86 -2.03
N SER A 198 -20.17 5.97 -2.18
CA SER A 198 -20.79 6.38 -3.44
C SER A 198 -19.77 6.92 -4.45
N LEU A 199 -18.70 7.60 -4.00
CA LEU A 199 -17.58 8.03 -4.86
C LEU A 199 -16.96 6.87 -5.65
N LEU A 200 -17.07 5.65 -5.11
CA LEU A 200 -16.58 4.42 -5.72
C LEU A 200 -17.69 3.64 -6.41
N ASN A 201 -18.74 3.26 -5.69
CA ASN A 201 -19.77 2.35 -6.21
C ASN A 201 -20.74 3.00 -7.19
N ALA A 202 -20.91 4.33 -7.17
CA ALA A 202 -21.74 5.09 -8.11
C ALA A 202 -20.93 5.65 -9.30
N ASN A 203 -19.62 5.49 -9.32
CA ASN A 203 -18.75 5.99 -10.39
C ASN A 203 -19.08 5.26 -11.71
N LEU A 204 -19.49 6.03 -12.72
CA LEU A 204 -19.92 5.51 -14.02
C LEU A 204 -18.79 4.82 -14.82
N SER A 205 -17.53 5.06 -14.44
CA SER A 205 -16.34 4.42 -15.04
C SER A 205 -16.01 3.06 -14.40
N LYS A 206 -16.70 2.68 -13.31
CA LYS A 206 -16.49 1.41 -12.60
C LYS A 206 -17.16 0.25 -13.37
N PRO A 207 -16.48 -0.87 -13.64
CA PRO A 207 -17.10 -2.10 -14.15
C PRO A 207 -18.28 -2.58 -13.29
N ASP A 208 -19.33 -3.13 -13.91
CA ASP A 208 -20.54 -3.56 -13.19
C ASP A 208 -20.31 -4.66 -12.16
N ASP A 209 -19.33 -5.56 -12.41
CA ASP A 209 -18.97 -6.67 -11.52
C ASP A 209 -18.14 -6.23 -10.31
N ASP A 210 -17.57 -5.02 -10.34
CA ASP A 210 -16.77 -4.49 -9.24
C ASP A 210 -17.67 -3.92 -8.12
N LEU A 211 -17.36 -4.29 -6.88
CA LEU A 211 -18.00 -3.82 -5.66
C LEU A 211 -16.92 -3.31 -4.69
N TYR A 212 -17.17 -2.19 -4.02
CA TYR A 212 -16.27 -1.60 -3.04
C TYR A 212 -16.91 -1.60 -1.65
N LEU A 213 -16.36 -2.40 -0.72
CA LEU A 213 -16.88 -2.56 0.65
C LEU A 213 -15.92 -1.99 1.69
N ALA A 214 -16.44 -1.16 2.61
CA ALA A 214 -15.65 -0.66 3.73
C ALA A 214 -15.21 -1.81 4.66
N ASN A 215 -13.90 -2.00 4.82
CA ASN A 215 -13.31 -3.02 5.70
C ASN A 215 -12.40 -2.44 6.80
N HIS A 216 -12.16 -1.13 6.77
CA HIS A 216 -11.35 -0.41 7.74
C HIS A 216 -11.83 1.03 7.93
N ILE A 217 -11.76 1.55 9.16
CA ILE A 217 -11.87 2.98 9.49
C ILE A 217 -10.70 3.32 10.41
N GLY A 218 -9.76 4.14 9.94
CA GLY A 218 -8.56 4.46 10.71
C GLY A 218 -8.83 5.38 11.90
N ASN A 219 -9.72 6.35 11.74
CA ASN A 219 -10.16 7.24 12.82
C ASN A 219 -11.60 7.72 12.61
N PHE A 220 -12.42 7.64 13.67
CA PHE A 220 -13.69 8.35 13.78
C PHE A 220 -13.70 9.15 15.09
N GLN A 221 -14.01 10.44 15.01
CA GLN A 221 -14.07 11.32 16.18
C GLN A 221 -15.29 12.24 16.09
N LEU A 222 -16.03 12.31 17.21
CA LEU A 222 -17.12 13.25 17.41
C LEU A 222 -16.62 14.37 18.34
N PHE A 223 -16.54 15.61 17.83
CA PHE A 223 -16.02 16.74 18.59
C PHE A 223 -17.08 17.38 19.51
N GLU A 224 -18.34 17.33 19.09
CA GLU A 224 -19.48 17.91 19.79
C GLU A 224 -20.69 16.97 19.66
N ALA A 225 -21.51 16.87 20.71
CA ALA A 225 -22.71 16.04 20.68
C ALA A 225 -23.61 16.43 19.50
N LEU A 226 -24.01 15.44 18.71
CA LEU A 226 -24.87 15.64 17.54
C LEU A 226 -26.15 16.39 17.94
N PRO A 227 -26.42 17.59 17.38
CA PRO A 227 -27.50 18.44 17.85
C PRO A 227 -28.88 17.79 17.65
N LYS A 228 -29.73 17.91 18.67
CA LYS A 228 -31.08 17.33 18.71
C LYS A 228 -32.10 18.36 18.22
N GLY A 229 -32.68 18.15 17.05
CA GLY A 229 -33.73 19.01 16.47
C GLY A 229 -33.66 19.07 14.95
N GLU A 230 -34.27 20.09 14.35
CA GLU A 230 -34.25 20.41 12.91
C GLU A 230 -32.90 20.99 12.46
N SER A 231 -31.81 20.33 12.87
CA SER A 231 -30.44 20.71 12.48
C SER A 231 -30.08 20.04 11.16
N ALA A 232 -29.57 20.85 10.24
CA ALA A 232 -29.08 20.41 8.95
C ALA A 232 -27.55 20.40 8.97
N TRP A 233 -26.94 19.33 8.45
CA TRP A 233 -25.48 19.19 8.42
C TRP A 233 -24.99 19.04 7.00
N THR A 234 -23.82 19.61 6.70
CA THR A 234 -23.12 19.38 5.44
C THR A 234 -22.06 18.30 5.65
N VAL A 235 -22.20 17.19 4.93
CA VAL A 235 -21.20 16.12 4.89
C VAL A 235 -20.39 16.24 3.62
N TYR A 236 -19.07 16.28 3.77
CA TYR A 236 -18.12 16.28 2.66
C TYR A 236 -17.32 14.99 2.68
N ALA A 237 -17.27 14.29 1.54
CA ALA A 237 -16.47 13.10 1.35
C ALA A 237 -15.43 13.33 0.25
N SER A 238 -14.22 12.79 0.42
CA SER A 238 -13.14 12.90 -0.57
C SER A 238 -12.36 11.60 -0.68
N LEU A 239 -12.12 11.18 -1.91
CA LEU A 239 -11.30 10.03 -2.28
C LEU A 239 -9.82 10.44 -2.30
N ARG A 240 -9.00 9.83 -1.45
CA ARG A 240 -7.55 9.93 -1.51
C ARG A 240 -7.03 9.04 -2.65
N GLY A 241 -7.05 9.58 -3.87
CA GLY A 241 -6.38 9.05 -5.08
C GLY A 241 -6.52 7.55 -5.31
N SER A 242 -7.47 7.11 -6.16
CA SER A 242 -7.50 5.72 -6.60
C SER A 242 -6.25 5.38 -7.42
N SER A 243 -5.31 4.64 -6.84
CA SER A 243 -4.20 4.09 -7.62
C SER A 243 -4.77 3.07 -8.61
N GLY A 244 -4.57 3.32 -9.91
CA GLY A 244 -5.05 2.45 -10.97
C GLY A 244 -4.55 1.01 -10.76
N GLY A 245 -5.45 0.12 -10.35
CA GLY A 245 -5.14 -1.29 -10.09
C GLY A 245 -4.88 -1.67 -8.61
N SER A 246 -5.09 -0.79 -7.62
CA SER A 246 -5.21 -1.26 -6.23
C SER A 246 -6.61 -1.82 -5.96
N ASP A 247 -6.69 -3.00 -5.35
CA ASP A 247 -7.96 -3.54 -4.83
C ASP A 247 -8.43 -2.80 -3.54
N VAL A 248 -7.87 -1.62 -3.23
CA VAL A 248 -8.23 -0.79 -2.06
C VAL A 248 -8.25 0.68 -2.45
N SER A 249 -9.34 1.36 -2.09
CA SER A 249 -9.52 2.82 -2.20
C SER A 249 -9.71 3.43 -0.81
N ILE A 250 -9.21 4.65 -0.58
CA ILE A 250 -9.26 5.31 0.74
C ILE A 250 -10.07 6.60 0.66
N CYS A 251 -11.06 6.77 1.52
CA CYS A 251 -11.88 7.97 1.61
C CYS A 251 -11.80 8.62 2.99
N ASP A 252 -11.94 9.94 3.03
CA ASP A 252 -12.20 10.72 4.24
C ASP A 252 -13.58 11.37 4.18
N VAL A 253 -14.18 11.57 5.36
CA VAL A 253 -15.46 12.24 5.54
C VAL A 253 -15.39 13.26 6.68
N PHE A 254 -15.97 14.43 6.45
CA PHE A 254 -15.99 15.57 7.38
C PHE A 254 -17.43 16.07 7.50
N VAL A 255 -17.89 16.31 8.73
CA VAL A 255 -19.26 16.75 9.02
C VAL A 255 -19.23 18.16 9.58
N PHE A 256 -19.96 19.07 8.93
CA PHE A 256 -20.08 20.47 9.34
C PHE A 256 -21.52 20.78 9.75
N ASP A 257 -21.67 21.58 10.80
CA ASP A 257 -22.94 22.25 11.07
C ASP A 257 -23.22 23.28 9.96
N GLN A 258 -24.42 23.26 9.37
CA GLN A 258 -24.73 24.10 8.21
C GLN A 258 -24.90 25.58 8.55
N LEU A 259 -25.25 25.92 9.81
CA LEU A 259 -25.50 27.30 10.24
C LEU A 259 -24.22 28.01 10.69
N SER A 260 -23.43 27.36 11.54
CA SER A 260 -22.18 27.90 12.09
C SER A 260 -20.95 27.62 11.23
N GLY A 261 -20.96 26.56 10.42
CA GLY A 261 -19.78 26.08 9.70
C GLY A 261 -18.70 25.48 10.61
N GLU A 262 -19.05 25.07 11.84
CA GLU A 262 -18.15 24.35 12.73
C GLU A 262 -18.04 22.86 12.36
N LEU A 263 -16.84 22.29 12.54
CA LEU A 263 -16.54 20.89 12.23
C LEU A 263 -17.00 20.00 13.38
N LEU A 264 -18.11 19.28 13.20
CA LEU A 264 -18.77 18.45 14.21
C LEU A 264 -18.11 17.06 14.37
N ALA A 265 -17.74 16.43 13.27
CA ALA A 265 -17.17 15.08 13.26
C ALA A 265 -16.22 14.83 12.09
N THR A 266 -15.34 13.85 12.25
CA THR A 266 -14.42 13.35 11.22
C THR A 266 -14.46 11.83 11.19
N CYS A 267 -14.43 11.25 9.98
CA CYS A 267 -14.26 9.82 9.74
C CYS A 267 -13.23 9.66 8.63
N THR A 268 -11.99 9.31 8.96
CA THR A 268 -10.83 9.36 8.06
C THR A 268 -10.16 8.00 7.90
N ASP A 269 -9.47 7.82 6.77
CA ASP A 269 -8.88 6.53 6.38
C ASP A 269 -9.93 5.38 6.37
N ILE A 270 -11.09 5.68 5.78
CA ILE A 270 -12.12 4.67 5.45
C ILE A 270 -11.62 3.90 4.23
N ARG A 271 -11.21 2.65 4.41
CA ARG A 271 -10.70 1.82 3.31
C ARG A 271 -11.78 0.93 2.75
N PHE A 272 -11.98 1.05 1.45
CA PHE A 272 -12.92 0.27 0.66
C PHE A 272 -12.17 -0.79 -0.14
N GLN A 273 -12.39 -2.05 0.22
CA GLN A 273 -11.88 -3.21 -0.50
C GLN A 273 -12.71 -3.45 -1.76
N LYS A 274 -12.03 -3.45 -2.90
CA LYS A 274 -12.56 -3.93 -4.18
C LYS A 274 -12.74 -5.44 -4.14
N LEU A 275 -13.86 -5.92 -4.66
CA LEU A 275 -14.23 -7.32 -4.75
C LEU A 275 -15.15 -7.54 -5.96
N ALA A 276 -14.95 -8.62 -6.73
CA ALA A 276 -15.88 -9.01 -7.78
C ALA A 276 -17.17 -9.61 -7.16
N ARG A 277 -18.35 -9.34 -7.73
CA ARG A 277 -19.64 -9.79 -7.17
C ARG A 277 -19.72 -11.32 -7.08
N ASP A 278 -19.25 -12.05 -8.09
CA ASP A 278 -19.15 -13.52 -8.08
C ASP A 278 -18.33 -14.03 -6.87
N VAL A 279 -17.23 -13.35 -6.51
CA VAL A 279 -16.37 -13.72 -5.37
C VAL A 279 -17.03 -13.37 -4.03
N PHE A 280 -17.73 -12.24 -3.97
CA PHE A 280 -18.53 -11.87 -2.80
C PHE A 280 -19.64 -12.92 -2.52
N SER A 281 -20.41 -13.32 -3.54
CA SER A 281 -21.43 -14.36 -3.39
C SER A 281 -20.85 -15.68 -2.88
N LEU A 282 -19.72 -16.14 -3.45
CA LEU A 282 -19.06 -17.37 -2.96
C LEU A 282 -18.55 -17.26 -1.51
N LEU A 283 -18.01 -16.09 -1.13
CA LEU A 283 -17.62 -15.83 0.26
C LEU A 283 -18.83 -15.95 1.19
N VAL A 284 -19.98 -15.39 0.83
CA VAL A 284 -21.20 -15.44 1.66
C VAL A 284 -21.81 -16.84 1.69
N ASP A 285 -22.01 -17.48 0.53
CA ASP A 285 -22.61 -18.82 0.40
C ASP A 285 -21.84 -19.86 1.23
N SER A 286 -20.51 -19.75 1.29
CA SER A 286 -19.67 -20.70 2.04
C SER A 286 -19.99 -20.75 3.54
N HIS A 287 -20.46 -19.66 4.15
CA HIS A 287 -20.87 -19.60 5.57
C HIS A 287 -22.33 -20.03 5.79
N VAL A 288 -23.13 -20.14 4.75
CA VAL A 288 -24.50 -20.70 4.80
C VAL A 288 -24.44 -22.22 4.70
N THR A 289 -23.57 -22.76 3.84
CA THR A 289 -23.43 -24.20 3.63
C THR A 289 -22.78 -24.97 4.79
N THR A 290 -22.11 -24.29 5.73
CA THR A 290 -21.48 -24.92 6.90
C THR A 290 -22.43 -25.18 8.07
N SER A 291 -23.68 -24.68 8.04
CA SER A 291 -24.63 -24.81 9.16
C SER A 291 -25.73 -25.86 8.97
N ASP A 292 -25.86 -26.48 7.80
CA ASP A 292 -26.90 -27.49 7.53
C ASP A 292 -26.32 -28.76 6.88
N SER A 293 -25.81 -29.66 7.72
CA SER A 293 -25.48 -31.03 7.34
C SER A 293 -26.29 -32.06 8.14
N SER A 294 -27.57 -31.77 8.39
CA SER A 294 -28.48 -32.71 9.05
C SER A 294 -29.96 -32.45 8.76
N GLU A 295 -30.42 -32.60 7.51
CA GLU A 295 -31.71 -33.25 7.27
C GLU A 295 -31.85 -33.79 5.83
N THR A 296 -32.65 -34.84 5.66
CA THR A 296 -32.76 -35.56 4.38
C THR A 296 -34.22 -35.68 3.92
N LYS A 297 -34.44 -35.42 2.62
CA LYS A 297 -35.60 -35.77 1.77
C LYS A 297 -36.80 -34.80 1.73
N ARG A 298 -37.35 -34.74 0.50
CA ARG A 298 -38.67 -34.20 0.05
C ARG A 298 -38.77 -32.67 -0.04
N ALA A 299 -39.36 -32.08 -1.09
CA ALA A 299 -39.93 -32.68 -2.32
C ALA A 299 -40.06 -31.70 -3.50
N GLN A 300 -40.22 -32.30 -4.69
CA GLN A 300 -41.00 -31.86 -5.85
C GLN A 300 -40.60 -30.64 -6.68
N ALA A 301 -40.59 -30.92 -7.99
CA ALA A 301 -40.48 -29.99 -9.09
C ALA A 301 -41.66 -29.01 -9.19
N CYS A 302 -41.38 -27.84 -9.76
CA CYS A 302 -42.24 -27.22 -10.76
C CYS A 302 -41.35 -26.72 -11.90
N ALA A 303 -41.65 -27.15 -13.13
CA ALA A 303 -41.05 -26.61 -14.33
C ALA A 303 -41.79 -25.32 -14.74
N GLY A 304 -41.05 -24.36 -15.29
CA GLY A 304 -41.60 -23.13 -15.86
C GLY A 304 -40.69 -22.64 -16.97
N GLU A 305 -41.04 -22.95 -18.22
CA GLU A 305 -40.28 -22.54 -19.39
C GLU A 305 -40.43 -21.02 -19.62
N ALA A 306 -39.31 -20.34 -19.90
CA ALA A 306 -39.32 -19.01 -20.50
C ALA A 306 -38.10 -18.85 -21.41
N THR A 307 -38.32 -18.97 -22.71
CA THR A 307 -37.31 -18.80 -23.76
C THR A 307 -37.02 -17.32 -24.03
N ALA A 308 -35.75 -16.92 -24.03
CA ALA A 308 -35.29 -15.69 -24.68
C ALA A 308 -33.87 -15.88 -25.26
N THR A 309 -33.70 -15.54 -26.54
CA THR A 309 -32.50 -15.78 -27.34
C THR A 309 -31.40 -14.74 -27.12
N ALA A 310 -30.15 -15.17 -26.98
CA ALA A 310 -28.98 -14.31 -27.07
C ALA A 310 -28.45 -14.23 -28.52
N PRO A 311 -27.95 -13.07 -28.99
CA PRO A 311 -27.23 -12.97 -30.26
C PRO A 311 -25.78 -13.44 -30.08
N VAL A 312 -25.31 -14.25 -31.04
CA VAL A 312 -23.92 -14.73 -31.09
C VAL A 312 -23.04 -13.70 -31.79
N LEU A 313 -21.95 -13.28 -31.15
CA LEU A 313 -20.80 -12.67 -31.82
C LEU A 313 -19.56 -13.55 -31.56
N THR A 314 -19.19 -14.29 -32.59
CA THR A 314 -18.02 -15.18 -32.61
C THR A 314 -16.73 -14.37 -32.79
N THR A 315 -15.80 -14.49 -31.84
CA THR A 315 -14.36 -14.33 -32.12
C THR A 315 -13.64 -15.59 -31.65
N SER A 316 -12.63 -16.01 -32.43
CA SER A 316 -12.08 -17.36 -32.37
C SER A 316 -11.11 -17.53 -31.19
N GLN A 317 -11.43 -18.46 -30.29
CA GLN A 317 -10.42 -19.14 -29.47
C GLN A 317 -10.51 -20.65 -29.71
N ARG A 318 -9.35 -21.27 -29.91
CA ARG A 318 -9.20 -22.72 -30.09
C ARG A 318 -9.53 -23.41 -28.76
N PRO A 319 -10.46 -24.39 -28.71
CA PRO A 319 -10.77 -25.08 -27.47
C PRO A 319 -9.59 -25.96 -27.02
N PRO A 320 -9.34 -26.11 -25.71
CA PRO A 320 -8.42 -27.12 -25.20
C PRO A 320 -8.96 -28.53 -25.49
N SER A 321 -8.06 -29.47 -25.74
CA SER A 321 -8.38 -30.87 -26.01
C SER A 321 -9.00 -31.57 -24.80
N ALA A 322 -9.94 -32.47 -25.03
CA ALA A 322 -10.79 -33.09 -24.01
C ALA A 322 -10.12 -34.22 -23.20
N SER A 323 -8.91 -34.01 -22.68
CA SER A 323 -8.18 -35.01 -21.89
C SER A 323 -7.36 -34.47 -20.71
N ASP A 324 -7.59 -33.22 -20.29
CA ASP A 324 -6.95 -32.67 -19.09
C ASP A 324 -7.77 -33.04 -17.84
N GLY A 325 -7.10 -33.53 -16.80
CA GLY A 325 -7.74 -33.89 -15.53
C GLY A 325 -8.32 -32.68 -14.79
N HIS A 326 -9.18 -32.95 -13.80
CA HIS A 326 -9.63 -31.90 -12.89
C HIS A 326 -8.45 -31.31 -12.09
N ALA A 327 -7.40 -32.10 -11.82
CA ALA A 327 -6.17 -31.57 -11.25
C ALA A 327 -5.45 -30.63 -12.23
N ASP A 328 -5.30 -31.00 -13.51
CA ASP A 328 -4.64 -30.15 -14.52
C ASP A 328 -5.37 -28.83 -14.77
N LEU A 329 -6.70 -28.82 -14.69
CA LEU A 329 -7.49 -27.59 -14.76
C LEU A 329 -7.24 -26.71 -13.52
N LEU A 330 -7.22 -27.28 -12.32
CA LEU A 330 -6.97 -26.52 -11.10
C LEU A 330 -5.52 -25.98 -11.03
N LEU A 331 -4.55 -26.79 -11.44
CA LEU A 331 -3.13 -26.41 -11.48
C LEU A 331 -2.85 -25.33 -12.54
N ARG A 332 -3.53 -25.36 -13.70
CA ARG A 332 -3.47 -24.24 -14.66
C ARG A 332 -4.06 -22.96 -14.10
N LEU A 333 -5.23 -23.02 -13.48
CA LEU A 333 -5.84 -21.84 -12.88
C LEU A 333 -4.98 -21.26 -11.74
N LEU A 334 -4.27 -22.11 -11.01
CA LEU A 334 -3.29 -21.72 -9.99
C LEU A 334 -2.05 -21.07 -10.61
N ALA A 335 -1.51 -21.64 -11.69
CA ALA A 335 -0.40 -21.05 -12.44
C ALA A 335 -0.77 -19.66 -13.02
N ASP A 336 -1.94 -19.55 -13.67
CA ASP A 336 -2.50 -18.32 -14.22
C ASP A 336 -2.64 -17.21 -13.14
N GLU A 337 -3.21 -17.53 -11.98
CA GLU A 337 -3.48 -16.55 -10.92
C GLU A 337 -2.20 -16.09 -10.21
N LEU A 338 -1.18 -16.95 -10.13
CA LEU A 338 0.15 -16.61 -9.59
C LEU A 338 1.06 -15.95 -10.65
N GLY A 339 0.65 -15.91 -11.92
CA GLY A 339 1.46 -15.38 -13.02
C GLY A 339 2.70 -16.24 -13.34
N LEU A 340 2.64 -17.54 -13.06
CA LEU A 340 3.77 -18.48 -13.19
C LEU A 340 3.57 -19.44 -14.37
N PRO A 341 4.63 -19.88 -15.06
CA PRO A 341 4.55 -20.98 -16.04
C PRO A 341 4.14 -22.29 -15.34
N ILE A 342 3.25 -23.08 -15.91
CA ILE A 342 2.80 -24.34 -15.26
C ILE A 342 3.94 -25.31 -14.91
N ALA A 343 5.06 -25.27 -15.64
CA ALA A 343 6.26 -26.05 -15.36
C ALA A 343 6.94 -25.71 -14.02
N SER A 344 6.66 -24.54 -13.42
CA SER A 344 7.17 -24.17 -12.09
C SER A 344 6.41 -24.85 -10.95
N LEU A 345 5.22 -25.43 -11.21
CA LEU A 345 4.44 -26.18 -10.24
C LEU A 345 4.97 -27.62 -10.12
N THR A 346 6.20 -27.75 -9.63
CA THR A 346 6.81 -29.06 -9.34
C THR A 346 5.95 -29.87 -8.34
N PRO A 347 5.97 -31.22 -8.36
CA PRO A 347 5.08 -32.04 -7.53
C PRO A 347 5.04 -31.65 -6.04
N ASP A 348 6.20 -31.28 -5.48
CA ASP A 348 6.37 -31.03 -4.05
C ASP A 348 6.44 -29.54 -3.66
N CYS A 349 6.24 -28.59 -4.59
CA CYS A 349 6.28 -27.18 -4.24
C CYS A 349 5.08 -26.78 -3.35
N GLU A 350 5.34 -26.11 -2.23
CA GLU A 350 4.28 -25.56 -1.39
C GLU A 350 3.73 -24.26 -2.01
N PHE A 351 2.43 -24.24 -2.32
CA PHE A 351 1.81 -23.08 -2.98
C PHE A 351 1.94 -21.78 -2.18
N ALA A 352 2.01 -21.85 -0.85
CA ALA A 352 2.24 -20.69 0.01
C ALA A 352 3.60 -20.03 -0.26
N SER A 353 4.64 -20.82 -0.57
CA SER A 353 5.97 -20.30 -0.96
C SER A 353 5.98 -19.64 -2.34
N LEU A 354 5.01 -20.00 -3.19
CA LEU A 354 4.78 -19.40 -4.51
C LEU A 354 3.86 -18.17 -4.46
N GLY A 355 3.53 -17.67 -3.26
CA GLY A 355 2.69 -16.49 -3.07
C GLY A 355 1.18 -16.75 -3.03
N LEU A 356 0.72 -18.02 -2.98
CA LEU A 356 -0.71 -18.30 -2.83
C LEU A 356 -1.21 -17.87 -1.45
N HIS A 357 -2.08 -16.85 -1.44
CA HIS A 357 -2.76 -16.35 -0.25
C HIS A 357 -4.28 -16.58 -0.34
N SER A 358 -5.00 -16.42 0.78
CA SER A 358 -6.42 -16.79 0.89
C SER A 358 -7.34 -16.17 -0.18
N LEU A 359 -7.10 -14.92 -0.57
CA LEU A 359 -7.90 -14.26 -1.61
C LEU A 359 -7.61 -14.80 -3.02
N ALA A 360 -6.34 -15.13 -3.34
CA ALA A 360 -5.98 -15.77 -4.61
C ALA A 360 -6.55 -17.20 -4.68
N SER A 361 -6.44 -17.97 -3.59
CA SER A 361 -7.07 -19.31 -3.46
C SER A 361 -8.56 -19.28 -3.78
N LEU A 362 -9.30 -18.30 -3.24
CA LEU A 362 -10.73 -18.11 -3.51
C LEU A 362 -11.02 -17.77 -4.98
N LYS A 363 -10.22 -16.90 -5.62
CA LYS A 363 -10.33 -16.60 -7.06
C LYS A 363 -10.12 -17.84 -7.93
N ILE A 364 -9.12 -18.67 -7.61
CA ILE A 364 -8.85 -19.95 -8.30
C ILE A 364 -10.02 -20.92 -8.14
N ILE A 365 -10.53 -21.11 -6.92
CA ILE A 365 -11.66 -22.01 -6.64
C ILE A 365 -12.94 -21.54 -7.35
N ALA A 366 -13.18 -20.22 -7.41
CA ALA A 366 -14.29 -19.62 -8.16
C ALA A 366 -14.19 -19.92 -9.66
N ARG A 367 -13.03 -19.64 -10.28
CA ARG A 367 -12.76 -19.93 -11.69
C ARG A 367 -12.88 -21.43 -11.99
N PHE A 368 -12.37 -22.28 -11.09
CA PHE A 368 -12.45 -23.74 -11.21
C PHE A 368 -13.90 -24.24 -11.17
N LYS A 369 -14.73 -23.77 -10.24
CA LYS A 369 -16.16 -24.10 -10.17
C LYS A 369 -16.89 -23.68 -11.46
N LYS A 370 -16.57 -22.52 -12.02
CA LYS A 370 -17.16 -22.01 -13.28
C LYS A 370 -16.80 -22.86 -14.50
N GLN A 371 -15.56 -23.36 -14.58
CA GLN A 371 -15.06 -24.12 -15.73
C GLN A 371 -15.31 -25.64 -15.63
N SER A 372 -15.15 -26.24 -14.45
CA SER A 372 -15.36 -27.68 -14.21
C SER A 372 -16.78 -28.07 -13.84
N ARG A 373 -17.60 -27.11 -13.37
CA ARG A 373 -18.87 -27.32 -12.65
C ARG A 373 -18.75 -28.12 -11.33
N LYS A 374 -17.53 -28.46 -10.88
CA LYS A 374 -17.26 -29.12 -9.60
C LYS A 374 -16.94 -28.07 -8.53
N ALA A 375 -17.66 -28.11 -7.41
CA ALA A 375 -17.35 -27.26 -6.26
C ALA A 375 -16.21 -27.87 -5.44
N LEU A 376 -15.31 -27.03 -4.93
CA LEU A 376 -14.28 -27.38 -3.94
C LEU A 376 -14.47 -26.52 -2.68
N PRO A 377 -14.16 -27.04 -1.48
CA PRO A 377 -14.14 -26.23 -0.26
C PRO A 377 -13.15 -25.06 -0.36
N ALA A 378 -13.44 -23.94 0.29
CA ALA A 378 -12.56 -22.76 0.32
C ALA A 378 -11.15 -23.06 0.89
N ALA A 379 -11.05 -24.07 1.77
CA ALA A 379 -9.81 -24.53 2.37
C ALA A 379 -9.02 -25.54 1.50
N PHE A 380 -9.56 -26.00 0.36
CA PHE A 380 -9.01 -27.13 -0.41
C PHE A 380 -7.53 -26.94 -0.80
N LEU A 381 -7.14 -25.74 -1.26
CA LEU A 381 -5.75 -25.45 -1.63
C LEU A 381 -4.82 -25.22 -0.42
N ALA A 382 -5.36 -25.03 0.78
CA ALA A 382 -4.59 -24.99 2.03
C ALA A 382 -4.38 -26.42 2.60
N GLU A 383 -5.39 -27.27 2.49
CA GLU A 383 -5.33 -28.70 2.87
C GLU A 383 -4.46 -29.51 1.89
N HIS A 384 -4.55 -29.20 0.59
CA HIS A 384 -3.75 -29.81 -0.48
C HIS A 384 -2.69 -28.83 -0.99
N SER A 385 -1.74 -28.47 -0.13
CA SER A 385 -0.78 -27.38 -0.35
C SER A 385 0.30 -27.59 -1.43
N THR A 386 0.30 -28.72 -2.15
CA THR A 386 1.28 -29.02 -3.23
C THR A 386 0.61 -29.65 -4.45
N ALA A 387 1.27 -29.62 -5.61
CA ALA A 387 0.73 -30.17 -6.86
C ALA A 387 0.49 -31.69 -6.78
N SER A 388 1.38 -32.44 -6.12
CA SER A 388 1.23 -33.86 -5.81
C SER A 388 0.01 -34.13 -4.93
N ARG A 389 -0.19 -33.32 -3.88
CA ARG A 389 -1.37 -33.43 -3.00
C ARG A 389 -2.68 -33.12 -3.73
N VAL A 390 -2.68 -32.16 -4.66
CA VAL A 390 -3.83 -31.86 -5.52
C VAL A 390 -4.15 -33.04 -6.46
N ARG A 391 -3.16 -33.57 -7.18
CA ARG A 391 -3.35 -34.75 -8.07
C ARG A 391 -3.88 -35.96 -7.31
N LYS A 392 -3.29 -36.25 -6.15
CA LYS A 392 -3.76 -37.31 -5.24
C LYS A 392 -5.19 -37.08 -4.75
N ALA A 393 -5.58 -35.84 -4.43
CA ALA A 393 -6.95 -35.50 -4.05
C ALA A 393 -7.99 -35.66 -5.18
N PHE A 394 -7.55 -35.67 -6.44
CA PHE A 394 -8.38 -35.98 -7.60
C PHE A 394 -8.33 -37.45 -8.06
N GLY A 395 -7.53 -38.30 -7.41
CA GLY A 395 -7.42 -39.73 -7.72
C GLY A 395 -6.47 -40.06 -8.88
N GLU A 396 -5.49 -39.20 -9.14
CA GLU A 396 -4.41 -39.44 -10.12
C GLU A 396 -3.22 -40.11 -9.41
N ASP A 397 -3.26 -41.44 -9.27
CA ASP A 397 -2.17 -42.21 -8.66
C ASP A 397 -0.94 -42.33 -9.58
N THR A 398 0.25 -42.27 -8.97
CA THR A 398 1.55 -42.55 -9.60
C THR A 398 2.24 -43.71 -8.89
N ASP A 399 1.59 -44.87 -8.90
CA ASP A 399 2.18 -46.12 -8.44
C ASP A 399 2.79 -46.89 -9.62
N SER A 400 4.12 -47.05 -9.59
CA SER A 400 4.80 -48.13 -10.31
C SER A 400 6.07 -48.55 -9.56
N GLU A 401 5.89 -49.14 -8.38
CA GLU A 401 6.83 -50.16 -7.91
C GLU A 401 6.47 -51.47 -8.61
N ASP A 402 7.40 -52.03 -9.40
CA ASP A 402 7.33 -53.44 -9.78
C ASP A 402 8.74 -53.97 -10.03
N GLU A 403 9.17 -54.90 -9.17
CA GLU A 403 10.44 -55.59 -9.30
C GLU A 403 10.25 -56.93 -10.04
N SER A 404 11.27 -57.33 -10.80
CA SER A 404 11.47 -58.65 -11.39
C SER A 404 10.71 -59.02 -12.70
N SER A 405 11.43 -58.92 -13.81
CA SER A 405 11.74 -60.13 -14.60
C SER A 405 13.04 -59.96 -15.41
N ARG A 406 13.91 -60.98 -15.37
CA ARG A 406 15.14 -61.05 -16.17
C ARG A 406 14.87 -61.82 -17.47
N THR A 407 15.30 -61.32 -18.62
CA THR A 407 15.90 -62.17 -19.68
C THR A 407 16.76 -61.38 -20.68
N GLU A 408 18.07 -61.46 -20.46
CA GLU A 408 19.17 -61.58 -21.43
C GLU A 408 19.12 -60.98 -22.87
N ARG A 409 20.10 -60.08 -23.10
CA ARG A 409 21.22 -60.23 -24.08
C ARG A 409 21.02 -59.76 -25.54
N SER A 410 21.50 -58.54 -25.85
CA SER A 410 22.63 -58.32 -26.79
C SER A 410 23.12 -56.86 -26.86
N THR A 411 24.43 -56.68 -26.97
CA THR A 411 25.20 -55.42 -27.19
C THR A 411 25.83 -55.46 -28.61
N PRO A 412 26.50 -54.41 -29.20
CA PRO A 412 27.14 -53.24 -28.56
C PRO A 412 27.12 -51.88 -29.32
N SER A 413 27.81 -50.88 -28.74
CA SER A 413 28.37 -49.66 -29.39
C SER A 413 27.36 -48.56 -29.81
N VAL A 414 27.67 -47.26 -29.99
CA VAL A 414 28.81 -46.32 -29.73
C VAL A 414 28.21 -44.88 -29.86
N ALA A 415 28.67 -43.75 -29.28
CA ALA A 415 29.94 -43.31 -28.68
C ALA A 415 29.71 -42.45 -27.40
N VAL A 416 30.66 -41.54 -27.06
CA VAL A 416 30.53 -40.42 -26.10
C VAL A 416 30.96 -39.11 -26.78
N SER A 417 30.18 -38.02 -26.61
CA SER A 417 30.63 -36.61 -26.69
C SER A 417 29.52 -35.63 -26.25
N PRO A 418 29.84 -34.37 -25.91
CA PRO A 418 29.31 -33.76 -24.68
C PRO A 418 28.09 -32.83 -24.84
N ALA A 419 27.53 -32.45 -23.69
CA ALA A 419 26.37 -31.58 -23.54
C ALA A 419 26.57 -30.17 -24.11
N THR A 420 25.49 -29.59 -24.63
CA THR A 420 25.39 -28.17 -25.01
C THR A 420 24.37 -27.50 -24.07
N PRO A 421 24.66 -26.34 -23.45
CA PRO A 421 23.67 -25.63 -22.64
C PRO A 421 22.58 -25.00 -23.51
N LEU A 422 21.32 -25.11 -23.10
CA LEU A 422 20.21 -24.36 -23.70
C LEU A 422 19.97 -23.07 -22.91
N THR A 423 20.23 -21.93 -23.55
CA THR A 423 20.01 -20.57 -23.03
C THR A 423 18.52 -20.17 -23.11
N PRO A 424 17.94 -19.57 -22.05
CA PRO A 424 16.60 -18.99 -22.09
C PRO A 424 16.66 -17.52 -22.56
N GLN A 425 16.45 -17.26 -23.86
CA GLN A 425 16.44 -15.88 -24.41
C GLN A 425 15.05 -15.38 -24.89
N SER A 426 13.96 -16.13 -24.70
CA SER A 426 12.68 -15.84 -25.38
C SER A 426 11.60 -15.08 -24.58
N GLU A 427 11.80 -14.75 -23.31
CA GLU A 427 10.77 -14.04 -22.51
C GLU A 427 11.07 -12.55 -22.23
N LEU A 428 12.31 -12.07 -22.45
CA LEU A 428 12.67 -10.65 -22.21
C LEU A 428 12.16 -9.66 -23.29
N ALA A 429 11.67 -10.13 -24.44
CA ALA A 429 11.43 -9.26 -25.60
C ALA A 429 10.13 -8.43 -25.55
N THR A 430 9.12 -8.84 -24.76
CA THR A 430 7.72 -8.43 -24.99
C THR A 430 7.31 -7.11 -24.32
N VAL A 431 8.10 -6.57 -23.38
CA VAL A 431 7.77 -5.32 -22.65
C VAL A 431 8.41 -4.07 -23.29
N SER A 432 9.47 -4.24 -24.08
CA SER A 432 10.26 -3.12 -24.61
C SER A 432 9.57 -2.33 -25.74
N SER A 433 8.49 -2.86 -26.34
CA SER A 433 7.89 -2.32 -27.57
C SER A 433 6.72 -1.34 -27.36
N GLN A 434 6.41 -0.92 -26.13
CA GLN A 434 5.22 -0.08 -25.84
C GLN A 434 5.52 1.39 -25.50
N LEU A 435 6.78 1.83 -25.47
CA LEU A 435 7.17 3.22 -25.20
C LEU A 435 7.95 3.84 -26.38
N ASP A 436 7.23 4.06 -27.48
CA ASP A 436 7.70 4.86 -28.62
C ASP A 436 7.70 6.36 -28.26
N LEU A 437 8.76 6.80 -27.56
CA LEU A 437 8.95 8.17 -27.09
C LEU A 437 9.25 9.19 -28.21
N SER A 438 9.31 8.76 -29.49
CA SER A 438 9.54 9.66 -30.63
C SER A 438 8.43 10.70 -30.85
N LYS A 439 7.26 10.51 -30.22
CA LYS A 439 6.06 11.37 -30.35
C LYS A 439 5.91 12.42 -29.25
N ALA A 440 6.81 12.47 -28.27
CA ALA A 440 6.76 13.42 -27.14
C ALA A 440 7.27 14.83 -27.49
N HIS A 441 6.83 15.38 -28.63
CA HIS A 441 7.08 16.77 -29.02
C HIS A 441 5.84 17.37 -29.69
N HIS A 442 4.91 17.97 -28.91
CA HIS A 442 4.30 19.28 -29.17
C HIS A 442 3.25 19.69 -28.11
N ASN A 443 3.40 20.91 -27.58
CA ASN A 443 2.36 21.81 -27.01
C ASN A 443 1.28 21.26 -26.04
N VAL A 444 1.57 21.30 -24.73
CA VAL A 444 0.69 21.97 -23.73
C VAL A 444 1.59 22.71 -22.72
N LYS A 445 1.21 23.93 -22.31
CA LYS A 445 1.88 24.67 -21.22
C LYS A 445 1.29 24.28 -19.85
N THR A 446 1.57 23.06 -19.38
CA THR A 446 1.49 22.74 -17.94
C THR A 446 2.81 23.13 -17.27
N PRO A 447 2.80 23.70 -16.05
CA PRO A 447 4.04 23.87 -15.29
C PRO A 447 4.61 22.48 -14.97
N ALA A 448 5.93 22.33 -15.05
CA ALA A 448 6.59 21.08 -14.67
C ALA A 448 6.30 20.77 -13.17
N PRO A 449 6.05 19.51 -12.80
CA PRO A 449 5.73 19.16 -11.43
C PRO A 449 6.91 19.51 -10.52
N GLU A 450 6.64 20.20 -9.41
CA GLU A 450 7.67 20.72 -8.50
C GLU A 450 8.05 19.69 -7.44
N ALA A 451 9.36 19.51 -7.20
CA ALA A 451 9.82 18.67 -6.10
C ALA A 451 9.54 19.34 -4.74
N ASN A 452 9.20 18.52 -3.74
CA ASN A 452 8.85 18.98 -2.39
C ASN A 452 9.86 18.52 -1.34
N ALA A 453 9.97 19.28 -0.24
CA ALA A 453 10.73 18.93 0.95
C ALA A 453 9.74 18.74 2.12
N LEU A 454 9.31 17.50 2.35
CA LEU A 454 8.35 17.13 3.39
C LEU A 454 9.04 17.04 4.75
N LEU A 455 8.59 17.81 5.74
CA LEU A 455 9.05 17.67 7.13
C LEU A 455 8.57 16.32 7.70
N ILE A 456 9.50 15.49 8.17
CA ILE A 456 9.22 14.19 8.79
C ILE A 456 9.12 14.32 10.29
N ASN A 457 10.08 15.02 10.92
CA ASN A 457 10.08 15.34 12.35
C ASN A 457 11.08 16.50 12.64
N GLY A 458 11.14 16.94 13.89
CA GLY A 458 11.97 18.08 14.30
C GLY A 458 11.25 19.43 14.18
N ASP A 459 11.92 20.49 14.63
CA ASP A 459 11.42 21.86 14.55
C ASP A 459 11.88 22.53 13.24
N PRO A 460 10.97 22.89 12.31
CA PRO A 460 11.31 23.57 11.06
C PRO A 460 11.88 24.98 11.26
N HIS A 461 11.85 25.52 12.48
CA HIS A 461 12.42 26.81 12.86
C HIS A 461 13.69 26.70 13.72
N ALA A 462 14.21 25.48 13.94
CA ALA A 462 15.50 25.29 14.59
C ALA A 462 16.63 26.02 13.85
N SER A 463 17.55 26.62 14.61
CA SER A 463 18.74 27.29 14.05
C SER A 463 19.76 26.31 13.45
N LEU A 464 19.71 25.05 13.89
CA LEU A 464 20.53 23.93 13.44
C LEU A 464 20.27 23.58 11.97
N THR A 465 21.29 23.13 11.25
CA THR A 465 21.15 22.76 9.84
C THR A 465 20.22 21.56 9.68
N PRO A 466 19.11 21.65 8.92
CA PRO A 466 18.23 20.51 8.69
C PRO A 466 18.93 19.39 7.91
N LEU A 467 18.62 18.14 8.24
CA LEU A 467 19.01 16.99 7.42
C LEU A 467 17.96 16.77 6.33
N PHE A 468 18.37 16.79 5.06
CA PHE A 468 17.50 16.48 3.92
C PHE A 468 17.83 15.09 3.35
N LEU A 469 16.84 14.20 3.28
CA LEU A 469 16.96 12.84 2.76
C LEU A 469 16.26 12.68 1.40
N ALA A 470 17.02 12.47 0.34
CA ALA A 470 16.49 12.18 -1.00
C ALA A 470 15.82 10.80 -1.03
N THR A 471 14.65 10.68 -1.68
CA THR A 471 13.87 9.44 -1.65
C THR A 471 14.47 8.31 -2.50
N ALA A 472 14.10 7.08 -2.15
CA ALA A 472 14.53 5.86 -2.85
C ALA A 472 13.89 5.74 -4.25
N GLY A 473 14.16 4.65 -4.97
CA GLY A 473 13.69 4.44 -6.36
C GLY A 473 12.17 4.56 -6.55
N ILE A 474 11.36 4.37 -5.51
CA ILE A 474 9.89 4.55 -5.53
C ILE A 474 9.42 6.02 -5.37
N GLY A 475 10.32 6.98 -5.13
CA GLY A 475 10.05 8.43 -5.09
C GLY A 475 9.40 8.98 -3.81
N LEU A 476 8.92 8.14 -2.90
CA LEU A 476 8.17 8.53 -1.68
C LEU A 476 9.01 8.63 -0.40
N ALA A 477 8.58 9.52 0.52
CA ALA A 477 9.18 9.71 1.85
C ALA A 477 9.00 8.54 2.83
N ALA A 478 8.12 7.58 2.52
CA ALA A 478 7.70 6.50 3.42
C ALA A 478 8.83 5.74 4.17
N PRO A 479 10.02 5.47 3.59
CA PRO A 479 11.11 4.81 4.33
C PRO A 479 11.63 5.59 5.55
N TYR A 480 11.42 6.91 5.60
CA TYR A 480 12.02 7.77 6.62
C TYR A 480 11.12 8.04 7.83
N ILE A 481 9.83 7.70 7.77
CA ILE A 481 8.84 8.01 8.83
C ILE A 481 9.16 7.36 10.19
N ASN A 482 9.93 6.28 10.18
CA ASN A 482 10.33 5.54 11.39
C ASN A 482 11.71 5.99 11.95
N ILE A 483 12.40 6.92 11.30
CA ILE A 483 13.57 7.57 11.88
C ILE A 483 13.07 8.43 13.04
N SER A 484 13.57 8.16 14.25
CA SER A 484 13.16 8.90 15.45
C SER A 484 13.62 10.36 15.38
N GLN A 485 12.88 11.25 16.05
CA GLN A 485 13.25 12.66 16.17
C GLN A 485 14.62 12.80 16.85
N PHE A 486 15.44 13.74 16.37
CA PHE A 486 16.75 14.00 16.95
C PHE A 486 16.66 14.64 18.35
N PRO A 487 17.58 14.33 19.28
CA PRO A 487 17.58 14.91 20.63
C PRO A 487 17.71 16.45 20.65
N ASP A 488 18.41 17.00 19.66
CA ASP A 488 18.60 18.44 19.45
C ASP A 488 17.40 19.14 18.76
N GLN A 489 16.31 18.40 18.52
CA GLN A 489 15.11 18.84 17.78
C GLN A 489 15.38 19.30 16.34
N ARG A 490 16.54 19.01 15.76
CA ARG A 490 16.89 19.36 14.37
C ARG A 490 15.85 18.82 13.38
N ALA A 491 15.49 19.62 12.39
CA ALA A 491 14.53 19.22 11.37
C ALA A 491 15.06 18.12 10.45
N LEU A 492 14.23 17.10 10.22
CA LEU A 492 14.42 16.05 9.23
C LEU A 492 13.43 16.24 8.08
N TYR A 493 13.94 16.45 6.87
CA TYR A 493 13.13 16.58 5.65
C TYR A 493 13.35 15.39 4.72
N ALA A 494 12.29 14.92 4.05
CA ALA A 494 12.37 14.02 2.91
C ALA A 494 12.16 14.78 1.60
N LEU A 495 12.98 14.52 0.58
CA LEU A 495 12.87 15.16 -0.72
C LEU A 495 12.12 14.23 -1.67
N GLU A 496 10.82 14.47 -1.84
CA GLU A 496 9.95 13.60 -2.63
C GLU A 496 10.11 13.86 -4.13
N SER A 497 9.94 12.81 -4.95
CA SER A 497 10.02 12.95 -6.39
C SER A 497 8.74 13.61 -6.94
N PRO A 498 8.85 14.62 -7.82
CA PRO A 498 7.70 15.25 -8.46
C PRO A 498 6.96 14.31 -9.43
N PHE A 499 7.54 13.15 -9.77
CA PHE A 499 6.99 12.24 -10.78
C PHE A 499 6.32 10.97 -10.20
N VAL A 500 6.05 10.89 -8.89
CA VAL A 500 5.41 9.70 -8.30
C VAL A 500 4.02 9.45 -8.89
N GLU A 501 3.24 10.52 -9.11
CA GLU A 501 1.88 10.44 -9.67
C GLU A 501 1.88 10.34 -11.20
N CYS A 502 2.94 10.83 -11.86
CA CYS A 502 3.13 10.88 -13.31
C CYS A 502 4.48 10.28 -13.77
N PRO A 503 4.76 8.99 -13.47
CA PRO A 503 6.07 8.38 -13.74
C PRO A 503 6.42 8.29 -15.23
N GLU A 504 5.43 8.32 -16.12
CA GLU A 504 5.61 8.44 -17.57
C GLU A 504 6.28 9.77 -17.99
N GLN A 505 6.23 10.80 -17.14
CA GLN A 505 6.91 12.08 -17.34
C GLN A 505 8.34 12.10 -16.76
N HIS A 506 8.76 11.06 -16.01
CA HIS A 506 10.10 10.93 -15.42
C HIS A 506 11.16 10.63 -16.49
N SER A 507 11.43 11.61 -17.35
CA SER A 507 12.49 11.58 -18.38
C SER A 507 13.83 12.16 -17.89
N LEU A 508 13.88 12.72 -16.67
CA LEU A 508 15.06 13.37 -16.12
C LEU A 508 16.16 12.37 -15.72
N ASN A 509 17.41 12.74 -15.99
CA ASN A 509 18.58 12.07 -15.42
C ASN A 509 18.87 12.54 -13.98
N VAL A 510 19.85 11.91 -13.33
CA VAL A 510 20.24 12.19 -11.93
C VAL A 510 20.57 13.67 -11.71
N GLU A 511 21.27 14.29 -12.65
CA GLU A 511 21.72 15.68 -12.57
C GLU A 511 20.57 16.69 -12.68
N HIS A 512 19.54 16.40 -13.48
CA HIS A 512 18.34 17.25 -13.55
C HIS A 512 17.41 17.01 -12.34
N MET A 513 17.26 15.76 -11.87
CA MET A 513 16.53 15.46 -10.63
C MET A 513 17.15 16.20 -9.43
N ALA A 514 18.47 16.16 -9.30
CA ALA A 514 19.22 16.91 -8.28
C ALA A 514 18.97 18.42 -8.38
N ALA A 515 18.87 18.99 -9.58
CA ALA A 515 18.58 20.41 -9.76
C ALA A 515 17.18 20.80 -9.24
N THR A 516 16.16 19.97 -9.50
CA THR A 516 14.80 20.19 -8.97
C THR A 516 14.77 20.12 -7.45
N TRP A 517 15.46 19.16 -6.84
CA TRP A 517 15.57 19.07 -5.38
C TRP A 517 16.39 20.20 -4.74
N ILE A 518 17.41 20.73 -5.41
CA ILE A 518 18.13 21.93 -4.96
C ILE A 518 17.20 23.13 -4.82
N LEU A 519 16.21 23.29 -5.71
CA LEU A 519 15.19 24.33 -5.58
C LEU A 519 14.31 24.10 -4.35
N ALA A 520 13.89 22.86 -4.08
CA ALA A 520 13.13 22.50 -2.88
C ALA A 520 13.91 22.76 -1.59
N ILE A 521 15.19 22.32 -1.54
CA ILE A 521 16.10 22.56 -0.42
C ILE A 521 16.27 24.06 -0.18
N ARG A 522 16.53 24.87 -1.23
CA ARG A 522 16.76 26.32 -1.09
C ARG A 522 15.51 27.11 -0.67
N ARG A 523 14.29 26.57 -0.82
CA ARG A 523 13.06 27.16 -0.24
C ARG A 523 13.03 27.04 1.28
N VAL A 524 13.60 25.96 1.83
CA VAL A 524 13.71 25.71 3.28
C VAL A 524 14.98 26.34 3.86
N ARG A 525 16.12 26.12 3.20
CA ARG A 525 17.46 26.55 3.63
C ARG A 525 18.18 27.27 2.47
N PRO A 526 17.99 28.60 2.31
CA PRO A 526 18.48 29.35 1.15
C PRO A 526 20.00 29.38 0.95
N LYS A 527 20.77 29.15 2.02
CA LYS A 527 22.23 29.08 2.04
C LYS A 527 22.69 27.97 2.97
N GLY A 528 23.90 27.46 2.72
CA GLY A 528 24.55 26.47 3.55
C GLY A 528 24.82 26.90 5.02
N PRO A 529 25.55 26.05 5.78
CA PRO A 529 25.94 24.71 5.39
C PRO A 529 24.73 23.80 5.10
N TYR A 530 24.95 22.73 4.32
CA TYR A 530 23.94 21.74 3.98
C TYR A 530 24.28 20.38 4.57
N LEU A 531 23.27 19.69 5.10
CA LEU A 531 23.37 18.33 5.63
C LEU A 531 22.43 17.43 4.82
N LEU A 532 23.00 16.46 4.11
CA LEU A 532 22.33 15.75 3.02
C LEU A 532 22.46 14.24 3.19
N GLY A 533 21.51 13.48 2.68
CA GLY A 533 21.64 12.04 2.59
C GLY A 533 20.53 11.36 1.81
N GLY A 534 20.52 10.03 1.79
CA GLY A 534 19.44 9.27 1.19
C GLY A 534 19.68 7.75 1.17
N TYR A 535 18.59 7.03 1.00
CA TYR A 535 18.53 5.56 0.96
C TYR A 535 18.35 5.05 -0.47
N SER A 536 19.06 3.98 -0.82
CA SER A 536 19.00 3.35 -2.14
C SER A 536 19.38 4.36 -3.25
N ALA A 537 18.56 4.50 -4.29
CA ALA A 537 18.67 5.57 -5.29
C ALA A 537 18.88 6.97 -4.68
N GLY A 538 18.25 7.23 -3.53
CA GLY A 538 18.38 8.47 -2.77
C GLY A 538 19.81 8.80 -2.37
N GLY A 539 20.66 7.79 -2.10
CA GLY A 539 22.07 8.03 -1.81
C GLY A 539 22.84 8.63 -3.00
N VAL A 540 22.50 8.21 -4.22
CA VAL A 540 23.09 8.76 -5.46
C VAL A 540 22.57 10.17 -5.72
N TYR A 541 21.26 10.39 -5.55
CA TYR A 541 20.68 11.72 -5.69
C TYR A 541 21.24 12.72 -4.67
N ALA A 542 21.38 12.31 -3.40
CA ALA A 542 21.97 13.13 -2.34
C ALA A 542 23.44 13.49 -2.62
N TYR A 543 24.21 12.54 -3.16
CA TYR A 543 25.57 12.79 -3.62
C TYR A 543 25.61 13.89 -4.70
N GLU A 544 24.81 13.79 -5.76
CA GLU A 544 24.82 14.78 -6.85
C GLU A 544 24.25 16.14 -6.42
N ILE A 545 23.24 16.16 -5.54
CA ILE A 545 22.74 17.39 -4.90
C ILE A 545 23.87 18.08 -4.13
N ALA A 546 24.59 17.33 -3.28
CA ALA A 546 25.68 17.86 -2.48
C ALA A 546 26.85 18.36 -3.36
N ARG A 547 27.22 17.60 -4.39
CA ARG A 547 28.26 17.95 -5.35
C ARG A 547 27.92 19.25 -6.12
N LYS A 548 26.69 19.39 -6.60
CA LYS A 548 26.20 20.60 -7.30
C LYS A 548 26.08 21.81 -6.39
N LEU A 549 25.73 21.63 -5.13
CA LEU A 549 25.73 22.72 -4.15
C LEU A 549 27.17 23.20 -3.89
N ALA A 550 28.11 22.27 -3.70
CA ALA A 550 29.53 22.51 -3.49
C ALA A 550 30.28 23.17 -4.66
N GLU A 551 29.72 23.14 -5.87
CA GLU A 551 30.22 23.91 -7.03
C GLU A 551 29.94 25.42 -6.92
N ASN A 552 29.00 25.85 -6.06
CA ASN A 552 28.69 27.27 -5.89
C ASN A 552 29.58 27.91 -4.81
N HIS A 553 30.23 29.02 -5.15
CA HIS A 553 31.07 29.76 -4.20
C HIS A 553 30.32 30.14 -2.92
N GLY A 554 30.86 29.72 -1.77
CA GLY A 554 30.34 30.05 -0.44
C GLY A 554 29.31 29.06 0.12
N GLU A 555 28.86 28.07 -0.65
CA GLU A 555 28.04 26.97 -0.11
C GLU A 555 28.95 25.88 0.48
N LYS A 556 28.65 25.43 1.71
CA LYS A 556 29.40 24.37 2.41
C LYS A 556 28.53 23.11 2.55
N ILE A 557 29.12 21.93 2.42
CA ILE A 557 28.45 20.66 2.75
C ILE A 557 28.99 20.18 4.10
N ALA A 558 28.16 20.25 5.14
CA ALA A 558 28.55 19.80 6.48
C ALA A 558 28.73 18.28 6.51
N GLY A 559 27.81 17.53 5.93
CA GLY A 559 27.93 16.08 5.86
C GLY A 559 27.05 15.42 4.79
N LEU A 560 27.41 14.18 4.46
CA LEU A 560 26.68 13.32 3.52
C LEU A 560 26.38 11.96 4.15
N LEU A 561 25.12 11.52 4.11
CA LEU A 561 24.69 10.21 4.62
C LEU A 561 24.18 9.31 3.49
N ILE A 562 24.83 8.16 3.30
CA ILE A 562 24.50 7.19 2.26
C ILE A 562 23.98 5.91 2.93
N ILE A 563 22.73 5.53 2.66
CA ILE A 563 22.11 4.33 3.22
C ILE A 563 21.92 3.30 2.11
N ASP A 564 22.66 2.19 2.21
CA ASP A 564 22.65 1.00 1.35
C ASP A 564 22.63 1.31 -0.15
N SER A 565 23.67 2.01 -0.61
CA SER A 565 23.78 2.53 -1.97
C SER A 565 25.24 2.53 -2.44
N ARG A 566 25.53 1.81 -3.53
CA ARG A 566 26.85 1.77 -4.16
C ARG A 566 27.19 3.06 -4.91
N VAL A 567 28.44 3.17 -5.34
CA VAL A 567 28.80 4.11 -6.42
C VAL A 567 28.15 3.57 -7.72
N PRO A 568 27.28 4.35 -8.39
CA PRO A 568 26.75 3.96 -9.69
C PRO A 568 27.87 4.01 -10.73
N GLN A 569 27.81 3.13 -11.72
CA GLN A 569 28.78 3.10 -12.80
C GLN A 569 28.02 3.10 -14.13
N PRO A 570 28.42 3.93 -15.10
CA PRO A 570 27.72 4.06 -16.35
C PRO A 570 27.87 2.81 -17.22
N VAL A 571 26.77 2.36 -17.81
CA VAL A 571 26.75 1.30 -18.84
C VAL A 571 26.69 1.91 -20.25
N PRO A 572 27.07 1.16 -21.32
CA PRO A 572 26.91 1.62 -22.70
C PRO A 572 25.45 1.97 -23.03
N ALA A 573 25.22 3.07 -23.76
CA ALA A 573 23.90 3.63 -24.03
C ALA A 573 22.93 2.74 -24.85
N ALA A 574 23.39 1.58 -25.34
CA ALA A 574 22.55 0.59 -26.01
C ALA A 574 21.70 -0.26 -25.02
N LEU A 575 21.87 -0.09 -23.72
CA LEU A 575 21.37 -0.98 -22.66
C LEU A 575 20.22 -0.38 -21.83
N ASP A 576 19.24 0.23 -22.51
CA ASP A 576 18.10 0.94 -21.88
C ASP A 576 17.07 0.06 -21.15
N VAL A 577 17.29 -1.26 -21.14
CA VAL A 577 16.44 -2.28 -20.52
C VAL A 577 17.10 -2.76 -19.21
N VAL A 578 17.12 -1.92 -18.17
CA VAL A 578 17.50 -2.41 -16.84
C VAL A 578 16.37 -3.26 -16.28
N ALA A 579 16.58 -4.56 -16.16
CA ALA A 579 15.76 -5.40 -15.31
C ALA A 579 16.01 -5.00 -13.86
N VAL A 580 15.04 -4.29 -13.25
CA VAL A 580 15.02 -4.12 -11.80
C VAL A 580 14.47 -5.42 -11.21
N PRO A 581 15.12 -6.06 -10.21
CA PRO A 581 14.56 -7.22 -9.53
C PRO A 581 13.26 -6.86 -8.79
N THR A 582 12.10 -6.95 -9.46
CA THR A 582 10.80 -6.55 -8.93
C THR A 582 10.18 -7.60 -7.99
N ASN A 583 10.98 -8.12 -7.06
CA ASN A 583 10.51 -8.99 -5.97
C ASN A 583 9.83 -8.19 -4.84
N ALA A 584 9.80 -6.86 -4.95
CA ALA A 584 9.08 -5.95 -4.06
C ALA A 584 7.55 -6.09 -4.24
N THR A 585 6.97 -7.03 -3.51
CA THR A 585 5.51 -7.22 -3.41
C THR A 585 4.83 -5.98 -2.80
N GLY A 586 3.62 -5.68 -3.26
CA GLY A 586 2.81 -4.57 -2.73
C GLY A 586 3.03 -3.18 -3.34
N LEU A 587 3.91 -3.01 -4.34
CA LEU A 587 4.04 -1.75 -5.08
C LEU A 587 2.87 -1.54 -6.08
N SER A 588 2.43 -0.29 -6.27
CA SER A 588 1.48 0.07 -7.33
C SER A 588 2.13 0.05 -8.73
N GLN A 589 1.33 0.10 -9.80
CA GLN A 589 1.87 0.22 -11.16
C GLN A 589 2.70 1.51 -11.33
N GLN A 590 2.22 2.64 -10.80
CA GLN A 590 2.96 3.92 -10.84
C GLN A 590 4.29 3.82 -10.10
N MET A 591 4.32 3.21 -8.90
CA MET A 591 5.56 3.00 -8.14
C MET A 591 6.56 2.11 -8.89
N ARG A 592 6.10 1.05 -9.57
CA ARG A 592 6.95 0.22 -10.43
C ARG A 592 7.53 1.01 -11.61
N LEU A 593 6.71 1.80 -12.29
CA LEU A 593 7.16 2.64 -13.41
C LEU A 593 8.17 3.72 -12.95
N HIS A 594 7.92 4.37 -11.82
CA HIS A 594 8.85 5.32 -11.21
C HIS A 594 10.19 4.65 -10.87
N MET A 595 10.16 3.44 -10.29
CA MET A 595 11.35 2.67 -9.96
C MET A 595 12.16 2.27 -11.19
N ILE A 596 11.51 1.91 -12.30
CA ILE A 596 12.16 1.64 -13.58
C ILE A 596 12.78 2.93 -14.16
N ALA A 597 12.08 4.07 -14.10
CA ALA A 597 12.61 5.36 -14.55
C ALA A 597 13.84 5.80 -13.74
N ALA A 598 13.78 5.68 -12.40
CA ALA A 598 14.91 5.93 -11.52
C ALA A 598 16.09 4.98 -11.81
N ALA A 599 15.85 3.69 -11.99
CA ALA A 599 16.91 2.73 -12.34
C ALA A 599 17.59 3.08 -13.68
N ARG A 600 16.82 3.45 -14.70
CA ARG A 600 17.36 3.95 -15.99
C ARG A 600 18.20 5.22 -15.83
N ALA A 601 17.79 6.15 -14.98
CA ALA A 601 18.57 7.34 -14.68
C ALA A 601 19.91 6.99 -14.00
N LEU A 602 19.89 6.05 -13.04
CA LEU A 602 21.08 5.63 -12.29
C LEU A 602 22.13 4.91 -13.15
N VAL A 603 21.75 3.99 -14.05
CA VAL A 603 22.73 3.26 -14.88
C VAL A 603 23.37 4.11 -15.98
N ARG A 604 22.78 5.27 -16.29
CA ARG A 604 23.31 6.25 -17.25
C ARG A 604 24.18 7.32 -16.57
N TYR A 605 24.17 7.40 -15.24
CA TYR A 605 24.87 8.45 -14.48
C TYR A 605 26.35 8.11 -14.30
N ASP A 606 27.21 9.08 -14.60
CA ASP A 606 28.67 9.00 -14.49
C ASP A 606 29.11 9.95 -13.36
N PRO A 607 29.32 9.43 -12.12
CA PRO A 607 29.60 10.28 -10.97
C PRO A 607 30.94 10.99 -11.14
N ARG A 608 30.99 12.26 -10.74
CA ARG A 608 32.22 13.07 -10.72
C ARG A 608 32.63 13.32 -9.27
N PRO A 609 33.91 13.24 -8.90
CA PRO A 609 34.38 13.63 -7.57
C PRO A 609 33.97 15.06 -7.18
N PHE A 610 33.92 15.32 -5.88
CA PHE A 610 33.71 16.67 -5.37
C PHE A 610 34.82 17.64 -5.84
N PRO A 611 34.50 18.94 -6.06
CA PRO A 611 35.51 19.96 -6.27
C PRO A 611 36.52 20.00 -5.12
N ALA A 612 37.82 20.15 -5.45
CA ALA A 612 38.89 20.21 -4.46
C ALA A 612 38.64 21.33 -3.44
N GLY A 613 38.65 20.99 -2.15
CA GLY A 613 38.36 21.92 -1.05
C GLY A 613 36.88 22.07 -0.68
N SER A 614 35.94 21.56 -1.50
CA SER A 614 34.48 21.62 -1.23
C SER A 614 33.87 20.28 -0.82
N CYS A 615 34.67 19.28 -0.49
CA CYS A 615 34.23 17.96 -0.03
C CYS A 615 33.45 18.04 1.30
N PRO A 616 32.51 17.10 1.57
CA PRO A 616 31.85 17.02 2.88
C PRO A 616 32.86 16.87 4.03
N ALA A 617 32.57 17.43 5.21
CA ALA A 617 33.44 17.25 6.38
C ALA A 617 33.48 15.78 6.82
N ARG A 618 32.31 15.11 6.83
CA ARG A 618 32.17 13.66 7.00
C ARG A 618 31.11 13.07 6.08
N THR A 619 31.39 11.86 5.59
CA THR A 619 30.44 11.00 4.89
C THR A 619 30.18 9.76 5.73
N HIS A 620 28.92 9.46 6.06
CA HIS A 620 28.55 8.20 6.71
C HIS A 620 27.91 7.26 5.70
N LEU A 621 28.32 5.99 5.74
CA LEU A 621 27.88 4.93 4.84
C LEU A 621 27.29 3.79 5.69
N ILE A 622 26.02 3.48 5.50
CA ILE A 622 25.31 2.42 6.25
C ILE A 622 24.96 1.28 5.29
N TRP A 623 25.56 0.11 5.49
CA TRP A 623 25.27 -1.08 4.69
C TRP A 623 24.28 -2.03 5.39
N ALA A 624 23.36 -2.63 4.62
CA ALA A 624 22.62 -3.81 5.05
C ALA A 624 23.46 -5.08 4.81
N LYS A 625 23.51 -5.98 5.80
CA LYS A 625 24.33 -7.19 5.75
C LYS A 625 23.77 -8.31 4.87
N GLY A 626 22.46 -8.33 4.60
CA GLY A 626 21.78 -9.34 3.81
C GLY A 626 21.38 -8.86 2.41
N GLY A 627 21.34 -9.78 1.46
CA GLY A 627 20.72 -9.56 0.15
C GLY A 627 19.19 -9.54 0.23
N GLU A 628 18.55 -8.93 -0.77
CA GLU A 628 17.09 -8.95 -0.92
C GLU A 628 16.61 -10.28 -1.52
N GLY A 629 15.64 -10.95 -0.90
CA GLY A 629 15.01 -12.18 -1.43
C GLY A 629 15.55 -13.50 -0.84
N THR A 630 15.25 -14.61 -1.51
CA THR A 630 15.42 -15.99 -0.99
C THR A 630 16.71 -16.67 -1.45
N GLY A 631 17.84 -15.98 -1.34
CA GLY A 631 19.18 -16.51 -1.65
C GLY A 631 19.38 -16.91 -3.12
N GLY A 632 20.38 -17.75 -3.40
CA GLY A 632 20.64 -18.32 -4.73
C GLY A 632 21.52 -17.50 -5.67
N TYR A 633 21.79 -16.22 -5.37
CA TYR A 633 22.63 -15.34 -6.22
C TYR A 633 24.14 -15.46 -5.97
N GLY A 634 24.55 -16.24 -4.96
CA GLY A 634 25.94 -16.37 -4.53
C GLY A 634 26.41 -15.20 -3.66
N ARG A 635 27.71 -15.14 -3.38
CA ARG A 635 28.31 -14.07 -2.55
C ARG A 635 28.51 -12.78 -3.35
N ALA A 636 28.28 -11.64 -2.71
CA ALA A 636 28.41 -10.32 -3.32
C ALA A 636 29.34 -9.40 -2.50
N ALA A 637 30.38 -8.86 -3.12
CA ALA A 637 31.14 -7.76 -2.52
C ALA A 637 30.33 -6.46 -2.67
N MET A 638 30.36 -5.57 -1.68
CA MET A 638 29.65 -4.27 -1.77
C MET A 638 30.42 -3.20 -2.57
N GLY A 639 31.56 -3.58 -3.16
CA GLY A 639 32.41 -2.76 -4.02
C GLY A 639 31.87 -2.49 -5.44
N PRO A 640 32.75 -2.00 -6.34
CA PRO A 640 32.45 -1.82 -7.76
C PRO A 640 31.99 -3.10 -8.47
N ILE A 641 31.14 -2.95 -9.49
CA ILE A 641 30.74 -4.04 -10.39
C ILE A 641 31.89 -4.31 -11.37
N GLY A 642 32.13 -5.59 -11.69
CA GLY A 642 33.04 -6.09 -12.72
C GLY A 642 34.27 -6.88 -12.24
N GLU A 643 34.41 -7.17 -10.94
CA GLU A 643 35.58 -7.83 -10.33
C GLU A 643 36.95 -7.23 -10.77
N GLY A 644 36.97 -5.92 -11.02
CA GLY A 644 38.17 -5.18 -11.50
C GLY A 644 38.15 -4.82 -12.99
N ARG A 645 37.20 -5.31 -13.79
CA ARG A 645 36.90 -4.78 -15.12
C ARG A 645 36.04 -3.51 -15.01
N PRO A 646 36.25 -2.48 -15.86
CA PRO A 646 35.32 -1.37 -15.97
C PRO A 646 33.92 -1.83 -16.38
N SER A 647 32.86 -1.26 -15.79
CA SER A 647 31.45 -1.56 -16.13
C SER A 647 31.12 -1.40 -17.63
N ARG A 648 31.84 -0.52 -18.32
CA ARG A 648 31.71 -0.25 -19.77
C ARG A 648 32.23 -1.40 -20.64
N GLU A 649 33.03 -2.31 -20.08
CA GLU A 649 33.56 -3.50 -20.75
C GLU A 649 32.76 -4.78 -20.42
N LEU A 650 31.73 -4.68 -19.57
CA LEU A 650 30.80 -5.77 -19.30
C LEU A 650 29.73 -5.84 -20.39
N THR A 651 29.34 -7.05 -20.75
CA THR A 651 28.11 -7.30 -21.50
C THR A 651 26.88 -6.99 -20.63
N PHE A 652 25.72 -6.83 -21.27
CA PHE A 652 24.47 -6.61 -20.54
C PHE A 652 24.17 -7.74 -19.55
N GLU A 653 24.32 -8.99 -19.98
CA GLU A 653 24.06 -10.19 -19.18
C GLU A 653 25.02 -10.30 -17.98
N GLU A 654 26.31 -9.96 -18.15
CA GLU A 654 27.27 -9.85 -17.04
C GLU A 654 26.86 -8.75 -16.04
N TYR A 655 26.56 -7.54 -16.53
CA TYR A 655 26.19 -6.42 -15.67
C TYR A 655 24.87 -6.65 -14.92
N GLU A 656 23.86 -7.22 -15.59
CA GLU A 656 22.56 -7.57 -14.98
C GLU A 656 22.75 -8.63 -13.89
N ALA A 657 23.50 -9.70 -14.19
CA ALA A 657 23.78 -10.77 -13.23
C ALA A 657 24.57 -10.26 -12.01
N GLU A 658 25.55 -9.37 -12.21
CA GLU A 658 26.31 -8.77 -11.10
C GLU A 658 25.51 -7.72 -10.31
N LEU A 659 24.64 -6.94 -10.96
CA LEU A 659 23.74 -6.01 -10.28
C LEU A 659 22.71 -6.78 -9.43
N ALA A 660 22.15 -7.86 -9.96
CA ALA A 660 21.27 -8.77 -9.23
C ALA A 660 22.03 -9.45 -8.07
N ARG A 661 23.28 -9.88 -8.29
CA ARG A 661 24.15 -10.42 -7.22
C ARG A 661 24.43 -9.39 -6.13
N TRP A 662 24.80 -8.16 -6.47
CA TRP A 662 24.99 -7.07 -5.50
C TRP A 662 23.73 -6.81 -4.65
N PHE A 663 22.55 -6.84 -5.28
CA PHE A 663 21.30 -6.56 -4.60
C PHE A 663 20.79 -7.73 -3.74
N CYS A 664 20.84 -8.96 -4.28
CA CYS A 664 20.18 -10.17 -3.74
C CYS A 664 21.11 -11.24 -3.17
N GLY A 665 22.43 -11.11 -3.35
CA GLY A 665 23.44 -12.10 -2.91
C GLY A 665 23.84 -11.97 -1.44
N ASP A 666 24.65 -12.93 -0.98
CA ASP A 666 25.21 -12.97 0.38
C ASP A 666 26.32 -11.92 0.50
N ARG A 667 26.00 -10.78 1.11
CA ARG A 667 26.84 -9.59 1.09
C ARG A 667 28.07 -9.72 2.00
N TYR A 668 29.19 -9.22 1.53
CA TYR A 668 30.44 -9.09 2.27
C TYR A 668 31.23 -7.87 1.78
N ASP A 669 32.37 -7.62 2.43
CA ASP A 669 33.23 -6.47 2.14
C ASP A 669 32.49 -5.12 2.25
N PHE A 670 32.10 -4.79 3.49
CA PHE A 670 31.32 -3.60 3.80
C PHE A 670 32.16 -2.32 3.89
N GLY A 671 33.32 -2.25 3.21
CA GLY A 671 34.21 -1.09 3.25
C GLY A 671 33.63 0.20 2.64
N THR A 672 34.53 1.15 2.40
CA THR A 672 34.21 2.43 1.73
C THR A 672 33.87 2.25 0.25
N ASN A 673 34.38 1.17 -0.36
CA ASN A 673 33.90 0.62 -1.64
C ASN A 673 33.94 1.63 -2.81
N GLY A 674 35.07 2.34 -2.93
CA GLY A 674 35.30 3.36 -3.96
C GLY A 674 34.69 4.71 -3.64
N ARG A 675 33.89 4.86 -2.57
CA ARG A 675 33.25 6.14 -2.20
C ARG A 675 34.28 7.23 -1.84
N GLU A 676 35.40 6.83 -1.26
CA GLU A 676 36.53 7.65 -0.85
C GLU A 676 37.11 8.52 -1.98
N GLU A 677 37.16 8.00 -3.22
CA GLU A 677 37.60 8.71 -4.41
C GLU A 677 36.71 9.92 -4.74
N TYR A 678 35.43 9.82 -4.38
CA TYR A 678 34.41 10.81 -4.70
C TYR A 678 34.25 11.88 -3.61
N VAL A 679 34.50 11.53 -2.34
CA VAL A 679 34.27 12.43 -1.17
C VAL A 679 35.56 12.98 -0.55
N GLY A 680 36.71 12.78 -1.19
CA GLY A 680 37.96 13.46 -0.85
C GLY A 680 38.84 12.74 0.19
N GLY A 681 38.78 11.41 0.27
CA GLY A 681 39.63 10.60 1.13
C GLY A 681 38.88 9.57 1.99
N GLU A 682 39.56 8.47 2.33
CA GLU A 682 39.05 7.42 3.22
C GLU A 682 38.85 7.94 4.65
N ASP A 683 39.70 8.88 5.09
CA ASP A 683 39.64 9.56 6.40
C ASP A 683 38.36 10.36 6.63
N ARG A 684 37.58 10.60 5.56
CA ARG A 684 36.28 11.28 5.57
C ARG A 684 35.10 10.34 5.60
N VAL A 685 35.29 9.04 5.37
CA VAL A 685 34.21 8.04 5.31
C VAL A 685 34.13 7.28 6.63
N VAL A 686 32.93 7.22 7.22
CA VAL A 686 32.62 6.39 8.38
C VAL A 686 31.65 5.30 7.94
N VAL A 687 32.05 4.05 8.12
CA VAL A 687 31.29 2.86 7.71
C VAL A 687 30.52 2.27 8.89
N HIS A 688 29.27 1.90 8.64
CA HIS A 688 28.38 1.19 9.57
C HIS A 688 27.71 0.03 8.86
N THR A 689 27.34 -1.02 9.61
CA THR A 689 26.58 -2.17 9.10
C THR A 689 25.36 -2.44 9.97
N VAL A 690 24.23 -2.77 9.37
CA VAL A 690 22.97 -3.10 10.05
C VAL A 690 22.50 -4.49 9.61
N GLU A 691 21.96 -5.27 10.56
CA GLU A 691 21.36 -6.57 10.28
C GLU A 691 20.11 -6.46 9.41
N GLY A 692 19.78 -7.51 8.66
CA GLY A 692 18.71 -7.49 7.66
C GLY A 692 19.21 -7.10 6.27
N ASN A 693 18.28 -6.86 5.36
CA ASN A 693 18.53 -6.58 3.95
C ASN A 693 18.03 -5.17 3.54
N HIS A 694 18.20 -4.82 2.27
CA HIS A 694 17.81 -3.53 1.69
C HIS A 694 16.40 -3.12 2.12
N GLY A 695 15.39 -3.94 1.85
CA GLY A 695 13.99 -3.66 2.16
C GLY A 695 13.64 -3.66 3.66
N THR A 696 14.31 -4.48 4.47
CA THR A 696 14.01 -4.60 5.91
C THR A 696 14.77 -3.62 6.80
N MET A 697 15.94 -3.10 6.39
CA MET A 697 16.72 -2.19 7.24
C MET A 697 15.97 -0.89 7.59
N MET A 698 15.09 -0.43 6.69
CA MET A 698 14.24 0.76 6.87
C MET A 698 12.88 0.44 7.51
N ARG A 699 12.68 -0.78 8.01
CA ARG A 699 11.47 -1.23 8.72
C ARG A 699 11.80 -1.55 10.18
N MET A 700 10.77 -1.63 11.01
CA MET A 700 10.93 -2.07 12.40
C MET A 700 11.26 -3.57 12.46
N PRO A 701 12.16 -4.03 13.36
CA PRO A 701 12.93 -3.23 14.33
C PRO A 701 14.23 -2.56 13.80
N GLN A 702 14.78 -2.99 12.66
CA GLN A 702 16.10 -2.59 12.15
C GLN A 702 16.28 -1.07 12.00
N VAL A 703 15.22 -0.36 11.64
CA VAL A 703 15.24 1.10 11.43
C VAL A 703 15.61 1.88 12.70
N LYS A 704 15.45 1.30 13.89
CA LYS A 704 15.98 1.91 15.14
C LYS A 704 17.51 1.93 15.18
N ILE A 705 18.16 0.90 14.61
CA ILE A 705 19.62 0.84 14.51
C ILE A 705 20.10 1.84 13.47
N VAL A 706 19.43 1.91 12.30
CA VAL A 706 19.69 2.95 11.29
C VAL A 706 19.55 4.34 11.91
N GLY A 707 18.43 4.62 12.57
CA GLY A 707 18.17 5.89 13.25
C GLY A 707 19.24 6.27 14.28
N ALA A 708 19.72 5.31 15.09
CA ALA A 708 20.82 5.54 16.03
C ALA A 708 22.15 5.89 15.33
N VAL A 709 22.40 5.38 14.12
CA VAL A 709 23.55 5.81 13.29
C VAL A 709 23.32 7.21 12.73
N VAL A 710 22.09 7.54 12.27
CA VAL A 710 21.76 8.91 11.82
C VAL A 710 21.93 9.93 12.94
N VAL A 711 21.54 9.60 14.19
CA VAL A 711 21.80 10.45 15.37
C VAL A 711 23.30 10.70 15.55
N LYS A 712 24.13 9.64 15.57
CA LYS A 712 25.60 9.77 15.68
C LYS A 712 26.22 10.60 14.56
N PHE A 713 25.71 10.48 13.33
CA PHE A 713 26.11 11.31 12.20
C PHE A 713 25.81 12.79 12.47
N VAL A 714 24.57 13.11 12.86
CA VAL A 714 24.14 14.48 13.19
C VAL A 714 24.95 15.07 14.35
N GLU A 715 25.16 14.31 15.43
CA GLU A 715 25.97 14.72 16.58
C GLU A 715 27.43 15.01 16.19
N GLN A 716 28.03 14.15 15.35
CA GLN A 716 29.38 14.40 14.84
C GLN A 716 29.42 15.68 13.99
N ILE A 717 28.44 15.90 13.12
CA ILE A 717 28.37 17.10 12.28
C ILE A 717 28.17 18.38 13.11
N ALA A 718 27.36 18.35 14.17
CA ALA A 718 27.14 19.50 15.05
C ALA A 718 28.46 20.06 15.65
N SER A 719 29.46 19.21 15.89
CA SER A 719 30.79 19.66 16.32
C SER A 719 31.53 20.47 15.23
N PHE A 720 31.47 20.03 13.97
CA PHE A 720 32.05 20.76 12.84
C PHE A 720 31.28 22.03 12.46
N GLU A 721 29.97 22.07 12.72
CA GLU A 721 29.15 23.29 12.51
C GLU A 721 29.61 24.45 13.42
N ALA A 722 30.02 24.14 14.66
CA ALA A 722 30.57 25.14 15.57
C ALA A 722 31.89 25.74 15.04
N ASP A 723 32.79 24.91 14.52
CA ASP A 723 34.06 25.34 13.94
C ASP A 723 33.85 26.22 12.68
N ILE A 724 32.93 25.82 11.80
CA ILE A 724 32.54 26.58 10.59
C ILE A 724 32.03 27.98 10.94
N VAL A 725 31.22 28.10 12.00
CA VAL A 725 30.69 29.39 12.47
C VAL A 725 31.79 30.25 13.09
N ALA A 726 32.75 29.65 13.82
CA ALA A 726 33.88 30.36 14.41
C ALA A 726 34.85 30.92 13.36
N GLU A 727 35.11 30.19 12.27
CA GLU A 727 35.90 30.70 11.15
C GLU A 727 35.21 31.90 10.48
N GLU A 728 33.90 31.82 10.25
CA GLU A 728 33.14 32.90 9.59
C GLU A 728 32.97 34.17 10.46
N SER A 729 32.98 34.05 11.79
CA SER A 729 33.06 35.23 12.67
C SER A 729 34.44 35.86 12.64
N THR A 730 35.51 35.05 12.62
CA THR A 730 36.89 35.55 12.62
C THR A 730 37.24 36.31 11.33
N VAL A 731 36.69 35.87 10.18
CA VAL A 731 36.86 36.55 8.87
C VAL A 731 36.06 37.86 8.76
N ARG A 732 35.15 38.16 9.70
CA ARG A 732 34.40 39.44 9.73
C ARG A 732 34.99 40.50 10.67
N GLU A 733 35.97 40.15 11.49
CA GLU A 733 36.65 41.09 12.41
C GLU A 733 38.00 41.61 11.85
N VAL A 734 38.37 41.20 10.63
CA VAL A 734 39.57 41.62 9.86
C VAL A 734 39.16 42.42 8.63
#